data_AF-A0A451A568-F1
#
_entry.id   AF-A0A451A568-F1
#
_cell.length_a   1.000
_cell.length_b   1.000
_cell.length_c   1.000
_cell.angle_alpha   90.00
_cell.angle_beta   90.00
_cell.angle_gamma   90.00
#
_symmetry.space_group_name_H-M   'P 1'
#
loop_
_entity.id
_entity.type
_entity.pdbx_description
1 polymer ?
#
loop_
_entity_poly.entity_id
_entity_poly.type
_entity_poly.pdbx_seq_one_letter_code
_entity_poly.pdbx_strand_id
1 'polypeptide(L)'
;MNKNGMMRFWTILMTCLLLSGFAIGALQARENRGVAPVVVRDKEGQQVGLYQESHALVIGVAGYRNDNGDGWPELPGVREDVKIVARALEDNGFHVQTVLDPKSDELEKAFEGFIRRYGRGPENRLLFYFAGHGHTVRPGWSKDPMGYIAPADAPNPERDPAGFEALALPMQRIEEYAIRIHAKHALFLFDSCFSGSLFGINRAIPENISYKTEKPVRQFITAGAEEETVPDRSIFRRQFVAALAGEGDMNGDGFLTGAELGLFLQEKVIKYSNGAQHPQYGKIRNPDLDKGDFVFRVGVRVIEVSSNPALELEFWKSIKDSRNPVLYRAYLEEFPNGVFAAIAKAKIRAGFGERNEPRPKTGRIIVRSNVSGDTVFIDGKPMGPTGPDAHALAPGEHEIRVEKAGFEPFETRLELAAGGEGTVRAHLRPKTTAIEPEMVRIEGGCFQMGSPASEKGRYGNERQHRVCVEGFRLAKYEVTVAEFRRFARATDYRTEAEEGKGCHIYAGGSWNRKDWANWKKPGEGQSNRDRDPARCVSWNDALAYLDWLNRETGADYRLPTEAEWEFAARAGTTTRYYWGDGEEDACVYANGYDAAGKRKYDFQWTALSCNDGYPNVAPVGSFRANGYGLFDMSGNVWEWTCSLYKLDYDGSEKHCVSKGVDGKRVVRGDGWISTPRNIRSAIRIGNDTNVAYYHLGFRLAREF
;
A
#
# COMPACT_ATOMS: atom_id res chain seq x y z
N MET A 1 20.02 -52.14 67.52
CA MET A 1 20.96 -51.80 66.42
C MET A 1 20.14 -51.36 65.22
N ASN A 2 20.48 -50.35 64.41
CA ASN A 2 20.97 -49.02 64.72
C ASN A 2 20.29 -48.14 63.64
N LYS A 3 19.54 -47.11 64.03
CA LYS A 3 18.72 -46.26 63.13
C LYS A 3 19.55 -45.45 62.10
N ASN A 4 20.87 -45.65 62.09
CA ASN A 4 21.84 -44.86 61.33
C ASN A 4 22.16 -45.41 59.93
N GLY A 5 21.71 -46.61 59.57
CA GLY A 5 21.97 -47.21 58.25
C GLY A 5 21.01 -46.73 57.16
N MET A 6 19.71 -46.66 57.46
CA MET A 6 18.68 -46.31 56.47
C MET A 6 18.68 -44.81 56.13
N MET A 7 19.14 -43.98 57.06
CA MET A 7 19.19 -42.52 56.88
C MET A 7 20.37 -42.09 56.00
N ARG A 8 21.46 -42.87 55.94
CA ARG A 8 22.64 -42.60 55.08
C ARG A 8 22.44 -42.98 53.61
N PHE A 9 21.62 -44.00 53.32
CA PHE A 9 21.32 -44.36 51.92
C PHE A 9 20.40 -43.33 51.23
N TRP A 10 19.50 -42.70 51.99
CA TRP A 10 18.65 -41.63 51.49
C TRP A 10 19.37 -40.29 51.34
N THR A 11 20.38 -39.99 52.16
CA THR A 11 21.14 -38.73 52.02
C THR A 11 22.07 -38.74 50.80
N ILE A 12 22.66 -39.89 50.45
CA ILE A 12 23.55 -40.01 49.29
C ILE A 12 22.75 -40.00 47.97
N LEU A 13 21.56 -40.61 47.94
CA LEU A 13 20.70 -40.58 46.76
C LEU A 13 20.13 -39.16 46.50
N MET A 14 19.79 -38.41 47.55
CA MET A 14 19.33 -37.02 47.42
C MET A 14 20.45 -36.04 47.04
N THR A 15 21.69 -36.25 47.49
CA THR A 15 22.81 -35.38 47.08
C THR A 15 23.28 -35.65 45.65
N CYS A 16 23.21 -36.88 45.14
CA CYS A 16 23.46 -37.16 43.72
C CYS A 16 22.34 -36.66 42.79
N LEU A 17 21.07 -36.62 43.25
CA LEU A 17 19.95 -36.04 42.48
C LEU A 17 19.94 -34.50 42.51
N LEU A 18 20.46 -33.87 43.56
CA LEU A 18 20.62 -32.41 43.63
C LEU A 18 21.84 -31.90 42.85
N LEU A 19 22.92 -32.69 42.76
CA LEU A 19 24.09 -32.34 41.94
C LEU A 19 23.90 -32.61 40.44
N SER A 20 23.05 -33.57 40.05
CA SER A 20 22.65 -33.74 38.64
C SER A 20 21.60 -32.71 38.20
N GLY A 21 20.73 -32.25 39.11
CA GLY A 21 19.77 -31.17 38.84
C GLY A 21 20.41 -29.80 38.62
N PHE A 22 21.52 -29.50 39.29
CA PHE A 22 22.24 -28.23 39.10
C PHE A 22 23.18 -28.21 37.88
N ALA A 23 23.68 -29.37 37.44
CA ALA A 23 24.45 -29.46 36.19
C ALA A 23 23.57 -29.40 34.94
N ILE A 24 22.32 -29.89 35.00
CA ILE A 24 21.38 -29.85 33.86
C ILE A 24 20.72 -28.45 33.74
N GLY A 25 20.50 -27.75 34.85
CA GLY A 25 19.98 -26.36 34.84
C GLY A 25 20.99 -25.31 34.35
N ALA A 26 22.29 -25.55 34.50
CA ALA A 26 23.34 -24.63 34.05
C ALA A 26 23.76 -24.83 32.57
N LEU A 27 23.46 -26.00 31.99
CA LEU A 27 23.66 -26.25 30.56
C LEU A 27 22.47 -25.79 29.69
N GLN A 28 21.27 -25.64 30.26
CA GLN A 28 20.11 -25.07 29.55
C GLN A 28 20.00 -23.54 29.65
N ALA A 29 20.82 -22.89 30.49
CA ALA A 29 20.82 -21.43 30.63
C ALA A 29 21.84 -20.72 29.72
N ARG A 30 22.46 -21.42 28.75
CA ARG A 30 23.46 -20.83 27.84
C ARG A 30 23.14 -20.93 26.34
N GLU A 31 22.02 -21.52 25.95
CA GLU A 31 21.53 -21.54 24.57
C GLU A 31 20.00 -21.36 24.57
N ASN A 32 19.56 -20.10 24.55
CA ASN A 32 18.27 -19.66 23.97
C ASN A 32 18.04 -18.16 24.21
N ARG A 33 18.98 -17.32 23.74
CA ARG A 33 18.58 -16.04 23.11
C ARG A 33 18.24 -16.34 21.65
N GLY A 34 17.32 -17.29 21.47
CA GLY A 34 16.90 -17.79 20.18
C GLY A 34 16.05 -16.73 19.48
N VAL A 35 16.38 -16.50 18.21
CA VAL A 35 15.58 -15.74 17.25
C VAL A 35 14.10 -16.04 17.47
N ALA A 36 13.30 -15.00 17.72
CA ALA A 36 11.85 -15.16 17.70
C ALA A 36 11.41 -15.24 16.23
N PRO A 37 10.81 -16.35 15.76
CA PRO A 37 10.23 -16.39 14.42
C PRO A 37 9.16 -15.31 14.34
N VAL A 38 9.14 -14.55 13.24
CA VAL A 38 8.02 -13.64 12.96
C VAL A 38 6.85 -14.53 12.59
N VAL A 39 5.81 -14.55 13.40
CA VAL A 39 4.63 -15.37 13.17
C VAL A 39 3.51 -14.46 12.66
N VAL A 40 2.97 -14.78 11.50
CA VAL A 40 1.78 -14.14 10.92
C VAL A 40 0.58 -15.03 11.21
N ARG A 41 -0.61 -14.42 11.38
CA ARG A 41 -1.86 -15.20 11.44
C ARG A 41 -2.42 -15.29 10.03
N ASP A 42 -2.68 -16.51 9.56
CA ASP A 42 -3.44 -16.70 8.32
C ASP A 42 -4.92 -16.30 8.49
N LYS A 43 -5.70 -16.39 7.41
CA LYS A 43 -7.12 -15.99 7.37
C LYS A 43 -7.98 -16.80 8.35
N GLU A 44 -7.47 -17.93 8.82
CA GLU A 44 -8.08 -18.87 9.76
C GLU A 44 -7.58 -18.67 11.21
N GLY A 45 -6.65 -17.72 11.42
CA GLY A 45 -6.08 -17.40 12.72
C GLY A 45 -4.96 -18.34 13.17
N GLN A 46 -4.48 -19.25 12.31
CA GLN A 46 -3.35 -20.12 12.61
C GLN A 46 -2.02 -19.35 12.52
N GLN A 47 -1.11 -19.69 13.41
CA GLN A 47 0.22 -19.12 13.47
C GLN A 47 1.13 -19.72 12.38
N VAL A 48 1.44 -18.94 11.35
CA VAL A 48 2.39 -19.30 10.29
C VAL A 48 3.72 -18.59 10.55
N GLY A 49 4.78 -19.37 10.79
CA GLY A 49 6.13 -18.84 10.95
C GLY A 49 6.66 -18.30 9.62
N LEU A 50 6.79 -16.97 9.51
CA LEU A 50 7.19 -16.29 8.29
C LEU A 50 8.71 -16.32 8.05
N TYR A 51 9.52 -16.24 9.10
CA TYR A 51 10.99 -16.32 8.99
C TYR A 51 11.58 -17.25 10.03
N GLN A 52 12.60 -18.00 9.62
CA GLN A 52 13.40 -18.81 10.53
C GLN A 52 14.43 -17.95 11.26
N GLU A 53 15.18 -17.11 10.53
CA GLU A 53 16.16 -16.19 11.10
C GLU A 53 16.07 -14.79 10.48
N SER A 54 16.40 -13.78 11.28
CA SER A 54 16.42 -12.38 10.87
C SER A 54 17.78 -11.77 11.15
N HIS A 55 18.49 -11.34 10.12
CA HIS A 55 19.83 -10.77 10.25
C HIS A 55 19.90 -9.41 9.56
N ALA A 56 20.57 -8.45 10.17
CA ALA A 56 20.79 -7.14 9.58
C ALA A 56 22.27 -6.75 9.58
N LEU A 57 22.72 -6.15 8.48
CA LEU A 57 24.01 -5.49 8.35
C LEU A 57 23.77 -3.97 8.32
N VAL A 58 24.22 -3.27 9.34
CA VAL A 58 24.08 -1.80 9.47
C VAL A 58 25.46 -1.16 9.32
N ILE A 59 25.64 -0.41 8.26
CA ILE A 59 26.91 0.22 7.90
C ILE A 59 26.75 1.73 8.00
N GLY A 60 27.67 2.39 8.69
CA GLY A 60 27.72 3.85 8.75
C GLY A 60 29.12 4.37 8.44
N VAL A 61 29.21 5.34 7.55
CA VAL A 61 30.46 6.06 7.25
C VAL A 61 30.30 7.51 7.72
N ALA A 62 30.93 7.83 8.84
CA ALA A 62 30.90 9.14 9.47
C ALA A 62 32.21 9.91 9.22
N GLY A 63 33.35 9.21 9.21
CA GLY A 63 34.67 9.77 8.96
C GLY A 63 35.15 9.47 7.54
N TYR A 64 35.50 10.52 6.79
CA TYR A 64 36.03 10.42 5.42
C TYR A 64 37.49 10.88 5.36
N ARG A 65 38.29 10.36 6.30
CA ARG A 65 39.68 10.77 6.47
C ARG A 65 40.54 10.12 5.41
N ASN A 66 41.08 10.93 4.51
CA ASN A 66 42.21 10.55 3.69
C ASN A 66 43.45 11.38 4.06
N ASP A 67 44.62 10.81 3.84
CA ASP A 67 45.90 11.39 4.28
C ASP A 67 46.24 12.72 3.60
N ASN A 68 45.48 13.09 2.56
CA ASN A 68 45.71 14.26 1.69
C ASN A 68 44.69 15.40 1.86
N GLY A 69 43.65 15.25 2.71
CA GLY A 69 42.68 16.31 3.02
C GLY A 69 41.68 16.63 1.89
N ASP A 70 41.47 15.70 0.97
CA ASP A 70 40.61 15.78 -0.21
C ASP A 70 39.39 14.82 -0.13
N GLY A 71 39.09 14.33 1.07
CA GLY A 71 37.96 13.46 1.36
C GLY A 71 36.62 14.19 1.37
N TRP A 72 35.56 13.42 1.54
CA TRP A 72 34.20 13.95 1.68
C TRP A 72 34.01 14.73 2.99
N PRO A 73 33.00 15.61 3.09
CA PRO A 73 32.61 16.20 4.38
C PRO A 73 32.29 15.12 5.42
N GLU A 74 32.76 15.26 6.65
CA GLU A 74 32.41 14.34 7.74
C GLU A 74 30.90 14.39 8.05
N LEU A 75 30.33 13.24 8.40
CA LEU A 75 28.93 13.06 8.80
C LEU A 75 28.85 12.51 10.24
N PRO A 76 29.17 13.32 11.26
CA PRO A 76 29.24 12.84 12.65
C PRO A 76 27.91 12.27 13.16
N GLY A 77 26.77 12.70 12.62
CA GLY A 77 25.43 12.20 12.93
C GLY A 77 25.25 10.71 12.59
N VAL A 78 25.96 10.21 11.58
CA VAL A 78 25.87 8.81 11.14
C VAL A 78 26.24 7.81 12.24
N ARG A 79 27.18 8.16 13.14
CA ARG A 79 27.53 7.27 14.27
C ARG A 79 26.34 7.04 15.21
N GLU A 80 25.48 8.04 15.35
CA GLU A 80 24.28 7.95 16.17
C GLU A 80 23.13 7.29 15.41
N ASP A 81 23.05 7.53 14.09
CA ASP A 81 22.10 6.86 13.20
C ASP A 81 22.28 5.34 13.26
N VAL A 82 23.52 4.83 13.15
CA VAL A 82 23.82 3.40 13.22
C VAL A 82 23.34 2.78 14.52
N LYS A 83 23.57 3.42 15.67
CA LYS A 83 23.12 2.89 16.98
C LYS A 83 21.60 2.81 17.07
N ILE A 84 20.93 3.87 16.64
CA ILE A 84 19.46 3.97 16.73
C ILE A 84 18.79 2.99 15.77
N VAL A 85 19.31 2.87 14.55
CA VAL A 85 18.83 1.89 13.57
C VAL A 85 19.09 0.46 14.04
N ALA A 86 20.30 0.17 14.54
CA ALA A 86 20.61 -1.14 15.10
C ALA A 86 19.65 -1.50 16.23
N ARG A 87 19.39 -0.57 17.15
CA ARG A 87 18.44 -0.81 18.24
C ARG A 87 17.02 -1.08 17.75
N ALA A 88 16.51 -0.27 16.82
CA ALA A 88 15.17 -0.45 16.28
C ALA A 88 15.00 -1.80 15.55
N LEU A 89 16.06 -2.27 14.88
CA LEU A 89 16.10 -3.57 14.21
C LEU A 89 16.20 -4.72 15.21
N GLU A 90 17.02 -4.59 16.26
CA GLU A 90 17.07 -5.57 17.37
C GLU A 90 15.70 -5.71 18.03
N ASP A 91 15.01 -4.60 18.30
CA ASP A 91 13.65 -4.59 18.86
C ASP A 91 12.63 -5.23 17.90
N ASN A 92 12.93 -5.27 16.59
CA ASN A 92 12.19 -5.96 15.54
C ASN A 92 12.66 -7.41 15.27
N GLY A 93 13.49 -7.95 16.16
CA GLY A 93 13.92 -9.36 16.16
C GLY A 93 15.09 -9.67 15.23
N PHE A 94 15.86 -8.68 14.79
CA PHE A 94 17.08 -8.90 13.99
C PHE A 94 18.32 -9.12 14.86
N HIS A 95 19.20 -10.01 14.40
CA HIS A 95 20.60 -10.00 14.80
C HIS A 95 21.36 -8.96 13.97
N VAL A 96 21.81 -7.89 14.63
CA VAL A 96 22.45 -6.78 13.95
C VAL A 96 23.97 -6.88 14.00
N GLN A 97 24.61 -6.83 12.84
CA GLN A 97 26.05 -6.60 12.69
C GLN A 97 26.27 -5.15 12.28
N THR A 98 27.00 -4.38 13.08
CA THR A 98 27.34 -2.98 12.76
C THR A 98 28.77 -2.86 12.22
N VAL A 99 28.97 -2.05 11.19
CA VAL A 99 30.30 -1.70 10.64
C VAL A 99 30.39 -0.19 10.53
N LEU A 100 31.43 0.42 11.14
CA LEU A 100 31.62 1.87 11.15
C LEU A 100 32.90 2.25 10.42
N ASP A 101 32.79 3.28 9.58
CA ASP A 101 33.86 3.85 8.76
C ASP A 101 34.68 2.80 7.97
N PRO A 102 34.06 1.80 7.32
CA PRO A 102 34.80 0.82 6.55
C PRO A 102 35.54 1.47 5.38
N LYS A 103 36.77 1.03 5.14
CA LYS A 103 37.47 1.24 3.87
C LYS A 103 36.84 0.42 2.75
N SER A 104 37.18 0.69 1.49
CA SER A 104 36.64 0.01 0.30
C SER A 104 36.67 -1.52 0.43
N ASP A 105 37.83 -2.09 0.77
CA ASP A 105 37.99 -3.54 0.89
C ASP A 105 37.23 -4.13 2.08
N GLU A 106 37.12 -3.38 3.18
CA GLU A 106 36.35 -3.75 4.37
C GLU A 106 34.85 -3.71 4.11
N LEU A 107 34.39 -2.74 3.32
CA LEU A 107 32.99 -2.58 2.91
C LEU A 107 32.55 -3.79 2.08
N GLU A 108 33.31 -4.16 1.05
CA GLU A 108 33.03 -5.35 0.25
C GLU A 108 33.04 -6.63 1.09
N LYS A 109 34.07 -6.81 1.94
CA LYS A 109 34.16 -7.96 2.85
C LYS A 109 32.98 -8.04 3.82
N ALA A 110 32.44 -6.90 4.26
CA ALA A 110 31.27 -6.85 5.12
C ALA A 110 30.04 -7.40 4.41
N PHE A 111 29.73 -6.92 3.19
CA PHE A 111 28.62 -7.44 2.39
C PHE A 111 28.78 -8.93 2.07
N GLU A 112 29.93 -9.33 1.52
CA GLU A 112 30.17 -10.71 1.11
C GLU A 112 30.21 -11.67 2.30
N GLY A 113 30.84 -11.26 3.40
CA GLY A 113 30.90 -12.03 4.63
C GLY A 113 29.52 -12.27 5.24
N PHE A 114 28.70 -11.23 5.25
CA PHE A 114 27.33 -11.29 5.75
C PHE A 114 26.44 -12.19 4.89
N ILE A 115 26.48 -12.02 3.56
CA ILE A 115 25.73 -12.86 2.61
C ILE A 115 26.18 -14.32 2.68
N ARG A 116 27.49 -14.56 2.74
CA ARG A 116 28.05 -15.91 2.87
C ARG A 116 27.57 -16.61 4.14
N ARG A 117 27.47 -15.87 5.24
CA ARG A 117 27.09 -16.41 6.55
C ARG A 117 25.59 -16.66 6.66
N TYR A 118 24.75 -15.72 6.23
CA TYR A 118 23.31 -15.75 6.52
C TYR A 118 22.42 -15.91 5.27
N GLY A 119 22.95 -15.65 4.08
CA GLY A 119 22.19 -15.63 2.83
C GLY A 119 21.86 -17.00 2.23
N ARG A 120 22.34 -18.10 2.81
CA ARG A 120 22.02 -19.47 2.35
C ARG A 120 20.81 -20.10 3.02
N GLY A 121 20.34 -19.55 4.15
CA GLY A 121 19.14 -20.04 4.83
C GLY A 121 17.90 -19.64 4.04
N PRO A 122 17.16 -20.56 3.40
CA PRO A 122 16.08 -20.21 2.48
C PRO A 122 14.94 -19.49 3.19
N GLU A 123 14.69 -19.76 4.48
CA GLU A 123 13.64 -19.09 5.27
C GLU A 123 14.13 -17.87 6.04
N ASN A 124 15.36 -17.39 5.76
CA ASN A 124 15.89 -16.20 6.41
C ASN A 124 15.35 -14.91 5.76
N ARG A 125 15.37 -13.82 6.52
CA ARG A 125 15.32 -12.45 5.99
C ARG A 125 16.61 -11.70 6.30
N LEU A 126 17.12 -10.99 5.30
CA LEU A 126 18.32 -10.17 5.41
C LEU A 126 17.98 -8.70 5.21
N LEU A 127 18.49 -7.84 6.08
CA LEU A 127 18.37 -6.39 5.93
C LEU A 127 19.76 -5.75 5.82
N PHE A 128 19.92 -4.86 4.86
CA PHE A 128 21.13 -4.07 4.66
C PHE A 128 20.75 -2.61 4.83
N TYR A 129 21.42 -1.91 5.74
CA TYR A 129 21.25 -0.48 5.94
C TYR A 129 22.60 0.20 5.76
N PHE A 130 22.67 1.20 4.89
CA PHE A 130 23.85 2.02 4.70
C PHE A 130 23.51 3.48 4.98
N ALA A 131 24.34 4.16 5.79
CA ALA A 131 24.30 5.60 6.00
C ALA A 131 25.67 6.23 5.71
N GLY A 132 25.69 7.25 4.87
CA GLY A 132 26.91 7.92 4.43
C GLY A 132 26.70 8.72 3.15
N HIS A 133 27.79 9.14 2.51
CA HIS A 133 27.76 9.74 1.19
C HIS A 133 27.51 8.70 0.09
N GLY A 134 26.80 9.16 -0.93
CA GLY A 134 26.67 8.48 -2.21
C GLY A 134 26.96 9.46 -3.34
N HIS A 135 27.17 8.93 -4.53
CA HIS A 135 27.37 9.73 -5.72
C HIS A 135 26.76 9.05 -6.95
N THR A 136 26.36 9.88 -7.92
CA THR A 136 25.84 9.42 -9.20
C THR A 136 26.82 9.80 -10.30
N VAL A 137 27.31 8.81 -11.04
CA VAL A 137 28.21 8.99 -12.19
C VAL A 137 27.45 8.66 -13.46
N ARG A 138 27.53 9.49 -14.50
CA ARG A 138 26.95 9.18 -15.82
C ARG A 138 28.03 8.57 -16.72
N PRO A 139 28.04 7.24 -16.95
CA PRO A 139 29.11 6.63 -17.73
C PRO A 139 29.01 7.08 -19.19
N GLY A 140 30.11 7.42 -19.85
CA GLY A 140 30.08 7.83 -21.26
C GLY A 140 29.52 6.76 -22.24
N TRP A 141 29.42 5.51 -21.79
CA TRP A 141 28.91 4.35 -22.55
C TRP A 141 27.45 3.99 -22.25
N SER A 142 26.83 4.58 -21.23
CA SER A 142 25.43 4.32 -20.85
C SER A 142 24.66 5.63 -20.74
N LYS A 143 23.40 5.62 -21.19
CA LYS A 143 22.50 6.76 -20.94
C LYS A 143 21.95 6.77 -19.51
N ASP A 144 22.10 5.66 -18.79
CA ASP A 144 21.60 5.50 -17.44
C ASP A 144 22.68 5.90 -16.42
N PRO A 145 22.37 6.79 -15.47
CA PRO A 145 23.31 7.17 -14.42
C PRO A 145 23.61 5.99 -13.48
N MET A 146 24.85 5.79 -13.05
CA MET A 146 25.27 4.71 -12.15
C MET A 146 25.48 5.23 -10.73
N GLY A 147 25.07 4.44 -9.74
CA GLY A 147 25.25 4.77 -8.34
C GLY A 147 26.40 4.18 -7.64
N TYR A 148 26.88 4.93 -6.66
CA TYR A 148 28.00 4.55 -5.82
C TYR A 148 27.70 4.94 -4.38
N ILE A 149 28.04 4.04 -3.46
CA ILE A 149 28.16 4.37 -2.03
C ILE A 149 29.64 4.55 -1.68
N ALA A 150 29.95 5.59 -0.92
CA ALA A 150 31.33 6.00 -0.63
C ALA A 150 31.84 5.38 0.68
N PRO A 151 32.86 4.50 0.65
CA PRO A 151 33.59 4.09 1.86
C PRO A 151 34.44 5.23 2.42
N ALA A 152 35.00 5.03 3.62
CA ALA A 152 35.74 6.04 4.36
C ALA A 152 37.00 6.58 3.64
N ASP A 153 37.59 5.76 2.76
CA ASP A 153 38.81 6.05 1.99
C ASP A 153 38.54 6.50 0.54
N ALA A 154 37.28 6.56 0.10
CA ALA A 154 36.97 7.06 -1.24
C ALA A 154 37.23 8.58 -1.33
N PRO A 155 37.96 9.06 -2.34
CA PRO A 155 38.20 10.50 -2.52
C PRO A 155 36.93 11.22 -2.98
N ASN A 156 36.93 12.55 -2.92
CA ASN A 156 35.83 13.34 -3.45
C ASN A 156 35.80 13.27 -4.99
N PRO A 157 34.68 12.88 -5.62
CA PRO A 157 34.57 12.72 -7.07
C PRO A 157 34.74 14.02 -7.86
N GLU A 158 34.56 15.19 -7.26
CA GLU A 158 34.83 16.48 -7.91
C GLU A 158 36.34 16.75 -8.10
N ARG A 159 37.19 16.06 -7.32
CA ARG A 159 38.64 16.25 -7.33
C ARG A 159 39.38 15.08 -7.96
N ASP A 160 38.99 13.86 -7.62
CA ASP A 160 39.57 12.63 -8.16
C ASP A 160 38.45 11.64 -8.59
N PRO A 161 37.84 11.87 -9.77
CA PRO A 161 36.81 10.97 -10.30
C PRO A 161 37.32 9.53 -10.47
N ALA A 162 38.56 9.35 -10.91
CA ALA A 162 39.13 8.03 -11.19
C ALA A 162 39.40 7.23 -9.92
N GLY A 163 39.97 7.86 -8.89
CA GLY A 163 40.14 7.25 -7.58
C GLY A 163 38.82 6.97 -6.87
N PHE A 164 37.81 7.84 -7.07
CA PHE A 164 36.46 7.61 -6.54
C PHE A 164 35.84 6.36 -7.16
N GLU A 165 35.82 6.25 -8.50
CA GLU A 165 35.27 5.07 -9.19
C GLU A 165 36.04 3.77 -8.86
N ALA A 166 37.33 3.87 -8.53
CA ALA A 166 38.16 2.72 -8.16
C ALA A 166 37.88 2.18 -6.75
N LEU A 167 37.45 3.03 -5.81
CA LEU A 167 37.26 2.66 -4.41
C LEU A 167 35.79 2.63 -3.97
N ALA A 168 34.92 3.42 -4.58
CA ALA A 168 33.51 3.45 -4.25
C ALA A 168 32.77 2.21 -4.78
N LEU A 169 31.75 1.75 -4.04
CA LEU A 169 31.05 0.51 -4.37
C LEU A 169 29.85 0.80 -5.28
N PRO A 170 29.84 0.36 -6.55
CA PRO A 170 28.73 0.62 -7.44
C PRO A 170 27.46 -0.17 -7.08
N MET A 171 26.29 0.41 -7.34
CA MET A 171 24.98 -0.22 -7.09
C MET A 171 24.75 -1.47 -7.92
N GLN A 172 25.36 -1.57 -9.10
CA GLN A 172 25.38 -2.81 -9.89
C GLN A 172 26.02 -3.97 -9.11
N ARG A 173 27.05 -3.71 -8.31
CA ARG A 173 27.67 -4.72 -7.47
C ARG A 173 26.76 -5.15 -6.32
N ILE A 174 25.99 -4.21 -5.76
CA ILE A 174 24.94 -4.51 -4.77
C ILE A 174 23.83 -5.38 -5.40
N GLU A 175 23.46 -5.13 -6.66
CA GLU A 175 22.49 -5.97 -7.37
C GLU A 175 23.01 -7.41 -7.55
N GLU A 176 24.27 -7.57 -7.95
CA GLU A 176 24.92 -8.88 -8.01
C GLU A 176 24.91 -9.59 -6.65
N TYR A 177 25.15 -8.85 -5.56
CA TYR A 177 25.01 -9.37 -4.20
C TYR A 177 23.58 -9.80 -3.89
N ALA A 178 22.58 -9.01 -4.26
CA ALA A 178 21.16 -9.32 -4.03
C ALA A 178 20.70 -10.59 -4.76
N ILE A 179 21.13 -10.79 -6.01
CA ILE A 179 20.82 -11.97 -6.82
C ILE A 179 21.41 -13.25 -6.20
N ARG A 180 22.59 -13.14 -5.56
CA ARG A 180 23.28 -14.28 -4.94
C ARG A 180 22.73 -14.71 -3.58
N ILE A 181 21.83 -13.93 -2.98
CA ILE A 181 21.17 -14.30 -1.74
C ILE A 181 20.15 -15.40 -2.06
N HIS A 182 20.21 -16.53 -1.34
CA HIS A 182 19.21 -17.60 -1.40
C HIS A 182 18.11 -17.45 -0.34
N ALA A 183 18.33 -16.61 0.67
CA ALA A 183 17.34 -16.28 1.67
C ALA A 183 16.06 -15.71 1.02
N LYS A 184 14.91 -16.01 1.61
CA LYS A 184 13.59 -15.66 1.05
C LYS A 184 13.51 -14.17 0.76
N HIS A 185 13.77 -13.33 1.76
CA HIS A 185 13.65 -11.88 1.61
C HIS A 185 14.97 -11.17 1.88
N ALA A 186 15.28 -10.17 1.05
CA ALA A 186 16.34 -9.21 1.33
C ALA A 186 15.84 -7.78 1.08
N LEU A 187 16.10 -6.89 2.03
CA LEU A 187 15.77 -5.47 1.93
C LEU A 187 17.04 -4.64 2.06
N PHE A 188 17.26 -3.73 1.13
CA PHE A 188 18.40 -2.81 1.09
C PHE A 188 17.91 -1.38 1.27
N LEU A 189 18.38 -0.69 2.29
CA LEU A 189 18.07 0.71 2.60
C LEU A 189 19.32 1.56 2.51
N PHE A 190 19.26 2.65 1.73
CA PHE A 190 20.36 3.59 1.54
C PHE A 190 19.97 4.99 2.00
N ASP A 191 20.50 5.37 3.16
CA ASP A 191 20.42 6.69 3.76
C ASP A 191 21.61 7.54 3.27
N SER A 192 21.65 7.78 1.96
CA SER A 192 22.76 8.43 1.25
C SER A 192 22.29 9.16 -0.01
N CYS A 193 23.06 10.15 -0.47
CA CYS A 193 22.81 10.91 -1.71
C CYS A 193 22.94 10.00 -2.95
N PHE A 194 21.88 9.38 -3.45
CA PHE A 194 21.95 8.63 -4.71
C PHE A 194 20.62 8.48 -5.43
N SER A 195 20.67 8.46 -6.77
CA SER A 195 19.48 8.22 -7.60
C SER A 195 19.67 7.67 -9.02
N GLY A 196 20.89 7.56 -9.50
CA GLY A 196 21.13 7.21 -10.90
C GLY A 196 20.44 5.98 -11.50
N SER A 197 20.23 4.90 -10.76
CA SER A 197 19.78 3.64 -11.39
C SER A 197 19.43 2.58 -10.37
N LEU A 198 18.45 2.83 -9.51
CA LEU A 198 17.69 1.68 -9.01
C LEU A 198 16.71 1.23 -10.11
N PHE A 199 17.32 0.65 -11.14
CA PHE A 199 16.83 -0.34 -12.11
C PHE A 199 15.32 -0.37 -12.33
N GLY A 200 14.79 0.63 -13.03
CA GLY A 200 13.37 0.83 -13.38
C GLY A 200 12.36 -0.04 -12.59
N ILE A 201 12.35 0.25 -11.30
CA ILE A 201 11.57 -0.41 -10.28
C ILE A 201 10.08 -0.48 -10.66
N ASN A 202 9.48 -1.66 -10.50
CA ASN A 202 8.01 -1.78 -10.41
C ASN A 202 7.57 -1.35 -9.01
N ARG A 203 6.78 -0.27 -8.94
CA ARG A 203 6.13 0.14 -7.67
C ARG A 203 5.10 -0.92 -7.29
N ALA A 204 5.24 -1.48 -6.09
CA ALA A 204 4.28 -2.44 -5.55
C ALA A 204 3.17 -1.70 -4.79
N ILE A 205 1.91 -2.01 -5.11
CA ILE A 205 0.74 -1.57 -4.35
C ILE A 205 0.57 -2.53 -3.16
N PRO A 206 0.35 -2.05 -1.93
CA PRO A 206 0.09 -2.91 -0.78
C PRO A 206 -1.14 -3.79 -1.01
N GLU A 207 -0.98 -5.10 -0.85
CA GLU A 207 -2.04 -6.12 -0.93
C GLU A 207 -1.98 -6.98 0.34
N ASN A 208 -3.05 -7.72 0.62
CA ASN A 208 -3.20 -8.54 1.82
C ASN A 208 -2.02 -9.53 2.02
N ILE A 209 -1.49 -9.55 3.25
CA ILE A 209 -0.21 -10.12 3.68
C ILE A 209 0.01 -11.58 3.24
N SER A 210 -1.02 -12.42 3.23
CA SER A 210 -0.82 -13.87 3.17
C SER A 210 -0.24 -14.38 1.83
N TYR A 211 -0.42 -13.66 0.71
CA TYR A 211 -0.04 -14.20 -0.62
C TYR A 211 1.39 -13.83 -1.05
N LYS A 212 1.88 -12.64 -0.69
CA LYS A 212 3.21 -12.16 -1.13
C LYS A 212 4.32 -12.51 -0.15
N THR A 213 4.04 -12.81 1.12
CA THR A 213 5.11 -13.06 2.10
C THR A 213 5.77 -14.44 1.97
N GLU A 214 5.22 -15.31 1.11
CA GLU A 214 5.75 -16.65 0.85
C GLU A 214 6.75 -16.72 -0.32
N LYS A 215 6.83 -15.68 -1.16
CA LYS A 215 7.66 -15.69 -2.38
C LYS A 215 8.97 -14.93 -2.17
N PRO A 216 10.06 -15.29 -2.87
CA PRO A 216 11.30 -14.55 -2.73
C PRO A 216 11.19 -13.08 -3.17
N VAL A 217 11.91 -12.18 -2.48
CA VAL A 217 11.94 -10.75 -2.83
C VAL A 217 13.30 -10.10 -2.58
N ARG A 218 13.75 -9.23 -3.49
CA ARG A 218 14.83 -8.25 -3.27
C ARG A 218 14.26 -6.84 -3.41
N GLN A 219 14.20 -6.13 -2.30
CA GLN A 219 13.64 -4.77 -2.23
C GLN A 219 14.73 -3.75 -1.91
N PHE A 220 14.55 -2.56 -2.46
CA PHE A 220 15.47 -1.44 -2.36
C PHE A 220 14.69 -0.19 -1.98
N ILE A 221 15.24 0.61 -1.06
CA ILE A 221 14.70 1.91 -0.64
C ILE A 221 15.87 2.89 -0.51
N THR A 222 15.77 4.08 -1.09
CA THR A 222 16.76 5.17 -0.95
C THR A 222 16.16 6.39 -0.29
N ALA A 223 17.01 7.23 0.31
CA ALA A 223 16.59 8.46 0.96
C ALA A 223 16.31 9.63 -0.01
N GLY A 224 16.81 9.61 -1.24
CA GLY A 224 16.65 10.71 -2.21
C GLY A 224 16.70 10.27 -3.68
N ALA A 225 16.48 11.26 -4.56
CA ALA A 225 16.48 11.20 -6.02
C ALA A 225 17.67 11.97 -6.67
N GLU A 226 17.63 12.08 -8.02
CA GLU A 226 18.57 12.71 -8.95
C GLU A 226 19.31 13.88 -8.34
N GLU A 227 20.55 13.81 -7.86
CA GLU A 227 21.24 15.02 -7.37
C GLU A 227 20.78 15.56 -5.99
N GLU A 228 20.00 14.80 -5.23
CA GLU A 228 19.55 15.23 -3.88
C GLU A 228 20.56 14.93 -2.79
N THR A 229 20.70 15.89 -1.86
CA THR A 229 21.58 15.74 -0.70
C THR A 229 20.80 15.26 0.52
N VAL A 230 21.38 14.29 1.22
CA VAL A 230 20.88 13.80 2.50
C VAL A 230 21.63 14.53 3.63
N PRO A 231 20.92 15.18 4.57
CA PRO A 231 21.55 15.91 5.65
C PRO A 231 22.15 14.97 6.70
N ASP A 232 23.24 15.40 7.35
CA ASP A 232 23.89 14.69 8.48
C ASP A 232 22.92 14.25 9.59
N ARG A 233 21.87 15.04 9.84
CA ARG A 233 20.74 14.63 10.68
C ARG A 233 19.64 14.02 9.81
N SER A 234 19.76 12.72 9.56
CA SER A 234 18.87 12.04 8.64
C SER A 234 17.38 12.13 9.05
N ILE A 235 16.58 12.65 8.12
CA ILE A 235 15.10 12.62 8.22
C ILE A 235 14.62 11.21 7.90
N PHE A 236 15.23 10.58 6.90
CA PHE A 236 14.98 9.21 6.49
C PHE A 236 15.11 8.23 7.65
N ARG A 237 16.23 8.25 8.40
CA ARG A 237 16.44 7.43 9.61
C ARG A 237 15.34 7.61 10.64
N ARG A 238 14.94 8.86 10.92
CA ARG A 238 13.89 9.16 11.91
C ARG A 238 12.55 8.56 11.49
N GLN A 239 12.19 8.70 10.22
CA GLN A 239 10.96 8.12 9.69
C GLN A 239 11.04 6.60 9.61
N PHE A 240 12.20 6.02 9.28
CA PHE A 240 12.40 4.57 9.28
C PHE A 240 12.16 3.96 10.67
N VAL A 241 12.73 4.56 11.72
CA VAL A 241 12.51 4.11 13.10
C VAL A 241 11.06 4.30 13.53
N ALA A 242 10.42 5.41 13.16
CA ALA A 242 9.00 5.65 13.43
C ALA A 242 8.10 4.61 12.74
N ALA A 243 8.43 4.24 11.50
CA ALA A 243 7.71 3.20 10.76
C ALA A 243 7.77 1.87 11.52
N LEU A 244 8.97 1.46 11.94
CA LEU A 244 9.19 0.24 12.74
C LEU A 244 8.55 0.29 14.13
N ALA A 245 8.28 1.47 14.66
CA ALA A 245 7.56 1.66 15.93
C ALA A 245 6.03 1.57 15.77
N GLY A 246 5.53 1.40 14.54
CA GLY A 246 4.12 1.19 14.21
C GLY A 246 3.48 2.32 13.41
N GLU A 247 4.15 3.44 13.16
CA GLU A 247 3.57 4.52 12.33
C GLU A 247 3.48 4.14 10.84
N GLY A 248 4.25 3.13 10.41
CA GLY A 248 4.30 2.65 9.03
C GLY A 248 3.19 1.67 8.68
N ASP A 249 2.48 1.14 9.68
CA ASP A 249 1.34 0.23 9.50
C ASP A 249 0.13 1.01 8.95
N MET A 250 0.05 1.12 7.63
CA MET A 250 -0.96 1.97 6.99
C MET A 250 -2.35 1.34 7.01
N ASN A 251 -2.45 0.01 7.13
CA ASN A 251 -3.71 -0.73 7.10
C ASN A 251 -4.16 -1.22 8.51
N GLY A 252 -3.29 -1.11 9.52
CA GLY A 252 -3.58 -1.43 10.92
C GLY A 252 -3.61 -2.92 11.23
N ASP A 253 -2.96 -3.76 10.44
CA ASP A 253 -2.99 -5.21 10.60
C ASP A 253 -1.91 -5.78 11.55
N GLY A 254 -1.07 -4.91 12.11
CA GLY A 254 -0.01 -5.27 13.05
C GLY A 254 1.28 -5.72 12.37
N PHE A 255 1.39 -5.57 11.05
CA PHE A 255 2.60 -5.78 10.28
C PHE A 255 2.95 -4.54 9.46
N LEU A 256 4.21 -4.49 9.02
CA LEU A 256 4.71 -3.44 8.13
C LEU A 256 5.43 -4.12 6.98
N THR A 257 4.86 -4.04 5.79
CA THR A 257 5.47 -4.58 4.56
C THR A 257 6.55 -3.65 4.00
N GLY A 258 7.42 -4.16 3.13
CA GLY A 258 8.43 -3.35 2.44
C GLY A 258 7.78 -2.32 1.50
N ALA A 259 6.63 -2.64 0.91
CA ALA A 259 5.83 -1.69 0.13
C ALA A 259 5.25 -0.55 1.01
N GLU A 260 4.63 -0.88 2.14
CA GLU A 260 4.13 0.12 3.11
C GLU A 260 5.26 0.96 3.67
N LEU A 261 6.40 0.36 4.01
CA LEU A 261 7.57 1.09 4.45
C LEU A 261 8.05 2.08 3.38
N GLY A 262 8.11 1.65 2.12
CA GLY A 262 8.48 2.52 1.00
C GLY A 262 7.53 3.69 0.80
N LEU A 263 6.21 3.44 0.85
CA LEU A 263 5.16 4.46 0.76
C LEU A 263 5.23 5.45 1.93
N PHE A 264 5.33 4.94 3.15
CA PHE A 264 5.44 5.75 4.35
C PHE A 264 6.67 6.66 4.31
N LEU A 265 7.84 6.10 3.96
CA LEU A 265 9.06 6.86 3.85
C LEU A 265 8.96 7.92 2.75
N GLN A 266 8.41 7.60 1.59
CA GLN A 266 8.20 8.56 0.52
C GLN A 266 7.31 9.72 0.98
N GLU A 267 6.17 9.45 1.61
CA GLU A 267 5.26 10.51 2.11
C GLU A 267 5.92 11.37 3.20
N LYS A 268 6.45 10.73 4.25
CA LYS A 268 6.94 11.45 5.44
C LYS A 268 8.25 12.16 5.19
N VAL A 269 9.18 11.55 4.46
CA VAL A 269 10.49 12.18 4.19
C VAL A 269 10.32 13.37 3.25
N ILE A 270 9.48 13.29 2.21
CA ILE A 270 9.14 14.46 1.38
C ILE A 270 8.56 15.58 2.25
N LYS A 271 7.60 15.25 3.12
CA LYS A 271 6.97 16.24 4.01
C LYS A 271 7.98 16.89 4.97
N TYR A 272 8.76 16.11 5.70
CA TYR A 272 9.64 16.62 6.75
C TYR A 272 10.97 17.18 6.22
N SER A 273 11.34 16.85 4.99
CA SER A 273 12.44 17.50 4.27
C SER A 273 12.01 18.77 3.54
N ASN A 274 10.72 19.14 3.59
CA ASN A 274 10.12 20.21 2.79
C ASN A 274 10.38 20.04 1.28
N GLY A 275 10.29 18.80 0.79
CA GLY A 275 10.50 18.45 -0.62
C GLY A 275 11.97 18.41 -1.04
N ALA A 276 12.93 18.45 -0.10
CA ALA A 276 14.35 18.36 -0.43
C ALA A 276 14.85 16.93 -0.65
N GLN A 277 14.06 15.92 -0.25
CA GLN A 277 14.36 14.50 -0.43
C GLN A 277 13.12 13.78 -0.98
N HIS A 278 13.33 12.98 -2.01
CA HIS A 278 12.32 12.15 -2.65
C HIS A 278 12.74 10.67 -2.63
N PRO A 279 12.45 9.93 -1.53
CA PRO A 279 12.75 8.52 -1.46
C PRO A 279 12.22 7.73 -2.66
N GLN A 280 13.07 6.84 -3.18
CA GLN A 280 12.70 5.86 -4.21
C GLN A 280 12.63 4.48 -3.58
N TYR A 281 11.64 3.67 -3.98
CA TYR A 281 11.51 2.31 -3.46
C TYR A 281 10.93 1.35 -4.50
N GLY A 282 11.32 0.07 -4.38
CA GLY A 282 10.62 -1.08 -4.93
C GLY A 282 11.55 -2.28 -5.18
N LYS A 283 11.32 -3.07 -6.22
CA LYS A 283 11.89 -4.44 -6.35
C LYS A 283 12.88 -4.58 -7.50
N ILE A 284 13.81 -5.53 -7.37
CA ILE A 284 14.72 -5.93 -8.44
C ILE A 284 13.92 -6.38 -9.68
N ARG A 285 14.45 -6.14 -10.89
CA ARG A 285 13.86 -6.63 -12.14
C ARG A 285 14.24 -8.08 -12.42
N ASN A 286 13.77 -8.97 -11.56
CA ASN A 286 14.00 -10.40 -11.73
C ASN A 286 12.70 -11.15 -11.39
N PRO A 287 12.10 -11.88 -12.35
CA PRO A 287 10.79 -12.51 -12.17
C PRO A 287 10.76 -13.58 -11.07
N ASP A 288 11.92 -14.06 -10.59
CA ASP A 288 11.99 -15.03 -9.50
C ASP A 288 12.27 -14.39 -8.14
N LEU A 289 12.61 -13.10 -8.12
CA LEU A 289 13.05 -12.34 -6.95
C LEU A 289 12.23 -11.05 -6.72
N ASP A 290 11.12 -10.85 -7.42
CA ASP A 290 10.24 -9.66 -7.31
C ASP A 290 8.80 -9.99 -6.86
N LYS A 291 8.53 -11.28 -6.58
CA LYS A 291 7.19 -11.80 -6.31
C LYS A 291 6.73 -11.58 -4.86
N GLY A 292 7.66 -11.49 -3.90
CA GLY A 292 7.31 -11.38 -2.49
C GLY A 292 7.30 -9.98 -1.90
N ASP A 293 7.22 -9.86 -0.56
CA ASP A 293 7.35 -8.59 0.16
C ASP A 293 8.04 -8.79 1.52
N PHE A 294 8.97 -7.91 1.87
CA PHE A 294 9.64 -7.91 3.16
C PHE A 294 8.64 -7.53 4.25
N VAL A 295 8.75 -8.10 5.46
CA VAL A 295 7.77 -7.85 6.52
C VAL A 295 8.46 -7.61 7.85
N PHE A 296 8.00 -6.59 8.57
CA PHE A 296 8.28 -6.30 9.96
C PHE A 296 7.03 -6.58 10.81
N ARG A 297 7.24 -6.87 12.10
CA ARG A 297 6.15 -7.03 13.07
C ARG A 297 6.06 -5.74 13.87
N VAL A 298 4.91 -5.08 13.82
CA VAL A 298 4.66 -3.84 14.55
C VAL A 298 3.66 -4.15 15.66
N GLY A 299 4.18 -4.38 16.87
CA GLY A 299 3.36 -4.82 18.00
C GLY A 299 2.47 -3.69 18.54
N VAL A 300 1.20 -3.99 18.74
CA VAL A 300 0.36 -3.30 19.75
C VAL A 300 1.06 -3.48 21.10
N ARG A 301 1.61 -2.41 21.67
CA ARG A 301 2.23 -2.46 23.01
C ARG A 301 1.13 -2.65 24.07
N VAL A 302 0.91 -3.90 24.46
CA VAL A 302 0.49 -4.24 25.83
C VAL A 302 1.76 -4.29 26.67
N ILE A 303 1.90 -3.38 27.63
CA ILE A 303 3.08 -3.27 28.50
C ILE A 303 2.96 -4.36 29.58
N GLU A 304 3.85 -5.36 29.55
CA GLU A 304 4.18 -6.19 30.72
C GLU A 304 5.66 -5.96 31.08
N VAL A 305 5.90 -5.46 32.29
CA VAL A 305 7.23 -5.11 32.81
C VAL A 305 7.80 -6.27 33.63
N SER A 306 9.06 -6.65 33.37
CA SER A 306 9.89 -7.39 34.33
C SER A 306 11.21 -6.66 34.60
N SER A 307 11.59 -6.64 35.88
CA SER A 307 12.61 -5.83 36.53
C SER A 307 14.05 -6.27 36.25
N ASN A 308 14.88 -5.39 35.64
CA ASN A 308 16.33 -5.56 35.57
C ASN A 308 17.05 -4.65 36.60
N PRO A 309 17.64 -5.22 37.68
CA PRO A 309 18.28 -4.45 38.76
C PRO A 309 19.50 -3.62 38.35
N ALA A 310 20.20 -4.00 37.26
CA ALA A 310 21.36 -3.25 36.78
C ALA A 310 20.94 -1.93 36.12
N LEU A 311 19.85 -1.98 35.35
CA LEU A 311 19.25 -0.81 34.71
C LEU A 311 18.69 0.16 35.75
N GLU A 312 18.06 -0.39 36.79
CA GLU A 312 17.53 0.39 37.91
C GLU A 312 18.64 1.16 38.64
N LEU A 313 19.78 0.51 38.92
CA LEU A 313 20.90 1.14 39.60
C LEU A 313 21.54 2.27 38.78
N GLU A 314 21.61 2.10 37.47
CA GLU A 314 22.15 3.10 36.55
C GLU A 314 21.23 4.31 36.43
N PHE A 315 19.92 4.07 36.28
CA PHE A 315 18.91 5.13 36.31
C PHE A 315 18.94 5.87 37.65
N TRP A 316 18.98 5.15 38.78
CA TRP A 316 19.03 5.79 40.09
C TRP A 316 20.27 6.66 40.28
N LYS A 317 21.45 6.19 39.82
CA LYS A 317 22.70 6.97 39.88
C LYS A 317 22.63 8.28 39.09
N SER A 318 21.88 8.34 37.99
CA SER A 318 21.76 9.56 37.18
C SER A 318 20.83 10.60 37.82
N ILE A 319 19.89 10.19 38.67
CA ILE A 319 18.89 11.10 39.26
C ILE A 319 19.05 11.34 40.76
N LYS A 320 19.86 10.55 41.49
CA LYS A 320 19.93 10.59 42.97
C LYS A 320 20.21 11.97 43.57
N ASP A 321 20.90 12.85 42.84
CA ASP A 321 21.27 14.21 43.29
C ASP A 321 20.43 15.32 42.63
N SER A 322 19.43 14.95 41.80
CA SER A 322 18.55 15.91 41.14
C SER A 322 17.57 16.57 42.10
N ARG A 323 17.17 17.82 41.79
CA ARG A 323 16.08 18.53 42.49
C ARG A 323 14.75 18.48 41.73
N ASN A 324 14.70 17.76 40.61
CA ASN A 324 13.52 17.69 39.75
C ASN A 324 12.62 16.49 40.12
N PRO A 325 11.40 16.72 40.66
CA PRO A 325 10.49 15.63 41.05
C PRO A 325 10.02 14.77 39.88
N VAL A 326 10.03 15.32 38.65
CA VAL A 326 9.66 14.59 37.43
C VAL A 326 10.60 13.41 37.19
N LEU A 327 11.89 13.57 37.48
CA LEU A 327 12.87 12.49 37.30
C LEU A 327 12.68 11.36 38.31
N TYR A 328 12.26 11.67 39.53
CA TYR A 328 11.93 10.66 40.53
C TYR A 328 10.59 9.96 40.24
N ARG A 329 9.62 10.65 39.61
CA ARG A 329 8.37 10.03 39.13
C ARG A 329 8.64 9.10 37.95
N ALA A 330 9.44 9.54 36.98
CA ALA A 330 9.88 8.69 35.86
C ALA A 330 10.60 7.43 36.34
N TYR A 331 11.46 7.55 37.37
CA TYR A 331 12.08 6.38 38.00
C TYR A 331 11.05 5.45 38.68
N LEU A 332 10.00 5.98 39.31
CA LEU A 332 8.94 5.18 39.94
C LEU A 332 7.94 4.58 38.94
N GLU A 333 7.80 5.16 37.75
CA GLU A 333 7.03 4.58 36.65
C GLU A 333 7.77 3.40 36.03
N GLU A 334 9.08 3.56 35.82
CA GLU A 334 9.94 2.52 35.25
C GLU A 334 10.27 1.40 36.27
N PHE A 335 10.47 1.75 37.55
CA PHE A 335 10.82 0.83 38.63
C PHE A 335 9.89 0.98 39.85
N PRO A 336 8.59 0.65 39.72
CA PRO A 336 7.59 0.90 40.76
C PRO A 336 7.85 0.17 42.08
N ASN A 337 8.50 -0.99 41.99
CA ASN A 337 8.93 -1.84 43.11
C ASN A 337 10.46 -1.90 43.26
N GLY A 338 11.18 -0.94 42.66
CA GLY A 338 12.64 -0.88 42.69
C GLY A 338 13.21 -0.70 44.11
N VAL A 339 14.45 -1.15 44.31
CA VAL A 339 15.25 -1.01 45.54
C VAL A 339 15.30 0.45 46.02
N PHE A 340 15.31 1.44 45.13
CA PHE A 340 15.33 2.86 45.51
C PHE A 340 13.95 3.54 45.46
N ALA A 341 12.86 2.80 45.19
CA ALA A 341 11.51 3.35 45.10
C ALA A 341 11.06 4.05 46.40
N ALA A 342 11.44 3.51 47.57
CA ALA A 342 11.15 4.14 48.85
C ALA A 342 11.90 5.48 49.01
N ILE A 343 13.15 5.55 48.55
CA ILE A 343 13.98 6.77 48.62
C ILE A 343 13.50 7.80 47.59
N ALA A 344 13.11 7.38 46.39
CA ALA A 344 12.50 8.23 45.37
C ALA A 344 11.19 8.86 45.89
N LYS A 345 10.30 8.05 46.50
CA LYS A 345 9.06 8.52 47.16
C LYS A 345 9.37 9.49 48.30
N ALA A 346 10.41 9.23 49.10
CA ALA A 346 10.84 10.13 50.18
C ALA A 346 11.41 11.45 49.64
N LYS A 347 12.19 11.46 48.56
CA LYS A 347 12.70 12.68 47.93
C LYS A 347 11.60 13.52 47.27
N ILE A 348 10.59 12.88 46.70
CA ILE A 348 9.38 13.57 46.23
C ILE A 348 8.63 14.20 47.42
N ARG A 349 8.54 13.50 48.56
CA ARG A 349 7.89 14.00 49.79
C ARG A 349 8.69 15.10 50.50
N ALA A 350 10.02 15.05 50.47
CA ALA A 350 10.90 16.03 51.10
C ALA A 350 11.14 17.30 50.24
N GLY A 351 10.79 17.26 48.94
CA GLY A 351 11.09 18.31 47.97
C GLY A 351 10.13 19.48 47.91
N PHE A 352 8.98 19.43 48.58
CA PHE A 352 8.01 20.53 48.56
C PHE A 352 7.37 20.69 49.94
N GLY A 353 7.96 21.59 50.74
CA GLY A 353 7.22 22.22 51.82
C GLY A 353 6.02 22.98 51.24
N GLU A 354 4.90 22.91 51.94
CA GLU A 354 3.64 23.54 51.63
C GLU A 354 3.81 24.97 51.09
N ARG A 355 3.48 25.15 49.81
CA ARG A 355 2.78 26.36 49.35
C ARG A 355 1.51 25.88 48.67
N ASN A 356 0.39 26.42 49.16
CA ASN A 356 -0.93 26.30 48.56
C ASN A 356 -0.88 26.64 47.07
N GLU A 357 -0.84 25.63 46.20
CA GLU A 357 -1.28 25.77 44.82
C GLU A 357 -2.72 25.27 44.71
N PRO A 358 -3.63 26.07 44.12
CA PRO A 358 -5.03 25.70 44.02
C PRO A 358 -5.19 24.47 43.10
N ARG A 359 -6.04 23.52 43.51
CA ARG A 359 -6.42 22.36 42.69
C ARG A 359 -6.87 22.84 41.30
N PRO A 360 -6.43 22.20 40.20
CA PRO A 360 -6.84 22.60 38.85
C PRO A 360 -8.35 22.49 38.74
N LYS A 361 -8.99 23.61 38.43
CA LYS A 361 -10.45 23.72 38.28
C LYS A 361 -10.95 23.31 36.89
N THR A 362 -10.02 23.06 35.95
CA THR A 362 -10.28 22.82 34.53
C THR A 362 -9.43 21.65 34.01
N GLY A 363 -9.94 20.93 33.01
CA GLY A 363 -9.14 20.05 32.16
C GLY A 363 -8.60 20.78 30.93
N ARG A 364 -7.80 20.11 30.11
CA ARG A 364 -7.17 20.66 28.89
C ARG A 364 -7.50 19.79 27.69
N ILE A 365 -7.89 20.39 26.56
CA ILE A 365 -8.08 19.64 25.31
C ILE A 365 -7.20 20.19 24.19
N ILE A 366 -6.62 19.31 23.40
CA ILE A 366 -5.88 19.66 22.19
C ILE A 366 -6.68 19.14 21.00
N VAL A 367 -7.09 20.02 20.10
CA VAL A 367 -7.77 19.62 18.86
C VAL A 367 -6.79 19.73 17.69
N ARG A 368 -6.67 18.67 16.88
CA ARG A 368 -5.79 18.55 15.72
C ARG A 368 -6.60 18.18 14.50
N SER A 369 -6.37 18.84 13.37
CA SER A 369 -6.99 18.50 12.09
C SER A 369 -5.96 18.18 11.01
N ASN A 370 -6.35 17.37 10.03
CA ASN A 370 -5.58 17.11 8.80
C ASN A 370 -5.60 18.29 7.81
N VAL A 371 -6.42 19.32 8.04
CA VAL A 371 -6.58 20.48 7.15
C VAL A 371 -6.28 21.78 7.91
N SER A 372 -5.46 22.67 7.34
CA SER A 372 -5.13 23.96 7.95
C SER A 372 -6.19 25.04 7.66
N GLY A 373 -6.29 26.03 8.56
CA GLY A 373 -7.25 27.13 8.44
C GLY A 373 -8.71 26.69 8.62
N ASP A 374 -8.91 25.61 9.37
CA ASP A 374 -10.22 25.16 9.86
C ASP A 374 -10.70 26.02 11.03
N THR A 375 -11.84 25.68 11.61
CA THR A 375 -12.36 26.32 12.81
C THR A 375 -12.86 25.24 13.76
N VAL A 376 -12.28 25.23 14.95
CA VAL A 376 -12.69 24.38 16.08
C VAL A 376 -13.81 25.08 16.82
N PHE A 377 -14.85 24.32 17.13
CA PHE A 377 -15.96 24.71 17.99
C PHE A 377 -15.99 23.77 19.19
N ILE A 378 -16.13 24.32 20.39
CA ILE A 378 -16.31 23.56 21.62
C ILE A 378 -17.61 24.03 22.28
N ASP A 379 -18.53 23.11 22.50
CA ASP A 379 -19.90 23.39 22.99
C ASP A 379 -20.59 24.51 22.19
N GLY A 380 -20.42 24.47 20.86
CA GLY A 380 -20.94 25.46 19.93
C GLY A 380 -20.21 26.81 19.90
N LYS A 381 -19.16 27.02 20.70
CA LYS A 381 -18.36 28.27 20.70
C LYS A 381 -17.14 28.16 19.79
N PRO A 382 -16.91 29.11 18.87
CA PRO A 382 -15.72 29.09 18.02
C PRO A 382 -14.46 29.40 18.83
N MET A 383 -13.46 28.54 18.70
CA MET A 383 -12.18 28.61 19.41
C MET A 383 -11.03 29.06 18.51
N GLY A 384 -11.27 29.18 17.21
CA GLY A 384 -10.26 29.49 16.19
C GLY A 384 -9.74 28.24 15.48
N PRO A 385 -8.68 28.35 14.66
CA PRO A 385 -8.13 27.22 13.91
C PRO A 385 -7.46 26.19 14.82
N THR A 386 -7.32 24.96 14.34
CA THR A 386 -6.51 23.93 14.99
C THR A 386 -5.08 24.43 15.21
N GLY A 387 -4.53 24.22 16.40
CA GLY A 387 -3.23 24.80 16.77
C GLY A 387 -2.64 24.18 18.03
N PRO A 388 -1.32 24.32 18.26
CA PRO A 388 -0.57 23.54 19.26
C PRO A 388 -1.12 23.63 20.68
N ASP A 389 -1.77 24.76 20.99
CA ASP A 389 -2.25 25.14 22.30
C ASP A 389 -3.47 24.33 22.76
N ALA A 390 -3.53 24.08 24.06
CA ALA A 390 -4.64 23.38 24.67
C ALA A 390 -5.74 24.35 25.14
N HIS A 391 -7.00 24.01 24.92
CA HIS A 391 -8.15 24.74 25.43
C HIS A 391 -8.46 24.26 26.85
N ALA A 392 -8.48 25.18 27.82
CA ALA A 392 -8.88 24.87 29.19
C ALA A 392 -10.41 24.86 29.30
N LEU A 393 -10.98 23.72 29.73
CA LEU A 393 -12.43 23.53 29.84
C LEU A 393 -12.82 23.07 31.25
N ALA A 394 -14.06 23.28 31.64
CA ALA A 394 -14.57 22.72 32.88
C ALA A 394 -14.52 21.17 32.84
N PRO A 395 -14.52 20.48 33.97
CA PRO A 395 -14.71 19.03 33.97
C PRO A 395 -16.13 18.69 33.51
N GLY A 396 -16.28 17.72 32.62
CA GLY A 396 -17.58 17.30 32.06
C GLY A 396 -17.49 16.83 30.61
N GLU A 397 -18.64 16.48 30.04
CA GLU A 397 -18.77 16.14 28.62
C GLU A 397 -18.78 17.42 27.77
N HIS A 398 -17.96 17.45 26.73
CA HIS A 398 -17.84 18.55 25.79
C HIS A 398 -18.06 18.08 24.36
N GLU A 399 -18.81 18.86 23.58
CA GLU A 399 -19.01 18.63 22.16
C GLU A 399 -17.92 19.36 21.38
N ILE A 400 -17.20 18.64 20.53
CA ILE A 400 -16.12 19.18 19.72
C ILE A 400 -16.51 19.02 18.25
N ARG A 401 -16.60 20.15 17.57
CA ARG A 401 -16.89 20.21 16.14
C ARG A 401 -15.76 20.93 15.42
N VAL A 402 -15.28 20.38 14.32
CA VAL A 402 -14.24 21.02 13.49
C VAL A 402 -14.79 21.21 12.09
N GLU A 403 -14.72 22.44 11.59
CA GLU A 403 -15.27 22.81 10.29
C GLU A 403 -14.24 23.46 9.39
N LYS A 404 -14.36 23.21 8.09
CA LYS A 404 -13.66 23.96 7.05
C LYS A 404 -14.59 24.09 5.85
N ALA A 405 -14.67 25.29 5.28
CA ALA A 405 -15.37 25.49 4.01
C ALA A 405 -14.80 24.54 2.93
N GLY A 406 -15.68 23.78 2.29
CA GLY A 406 -15.33 22.75 1.31
C GLY A 406 -15.04 21.37 1.90
N PHE A 407 -15.26 21.14 3.20
CA PHE A 407 -15.07 19.86 3.88
C PHE A 407 -16.29 19.50 4.72
N GLU A 408 -16.56 18.20 4.90
CA GLU A 408 -17.60 17.73 5.83
C GLU A 408 -17.18 18.06 7.27
N PRO A 409 -18.11 18.57 8.12
CA PRO A 409 -17.80 18.88 9.50
C PRO A 409 -17.53 17.59 10.28
N PHE A 410 -16.47 17.61 11.09
CA PHE A 410 -16.18 16.53 12.03
C PHE A 410 -16.82 16.88 13.38
N GLU A 411 -17.52 15.92 14.00
CA GLU A 411 -18.16 16.08 15.31
C GLU A 411 -17.83 14.89 16.21
N THR A 412 -17.54 15.17 17.48
CA THR A 412 -17.35 14.13 18.50
C THR A 412 -17.67 14.69 19.89
N ARG A 413 -17.80 13.80 20.88
CA ARG A 413 -17.94 14.17 22.28
C ARG A 413 -16.78 13.62 23.10
N LEU A 414 -16.31 14.40 24.06
CA LEU A 414 -15.21 14.05 24.94
C LEU A 414 -15.59 14.34 26.38
N GLU A 415 -15.47 13.35 27.26
CA GLU A 415 -15.57 13.54 28.71
C GLU A 415 -14.20 13.94 29.27
N LEU A 416 -14.15 15.05 30.01
CA LEU A 416 -12.91 15.64 30.51
C LEU A 416 -12.92 15.73 32.05
N ALA A 417 -11.92 15.13 32.69
CA ALA A 417 -11.76 15.22 34.14
C ALA A 417 -11.00 16.50 34.57
N ALA A 418 -11.16 16.93 35.82
CA ALA A 418 -10.43 18.06 36.39
C ALA A 418 -8.91 17.80 36.38
N GLY A 419 -8.15 18.67 35.72
CA GLY A 419 -6.71 18.48 35.50
C GLY A 419 -6.35 17.40 34.47
N GLY A 420 -7.33 16.77 33.84
CA GLY A 420 -7.13 15.80 32.76
C GLY A 420 -6.77 16.47 31.44
N GLU A 421 -6.10 15.74 30.56
CA GLU A 421 -5.72 16.19 29.22
C GLU A 421 -6.28 15.24 28.16
N GLY A 422 -6.94 15.78 27.14
CA GLY A 422 -7.54 15.02 26.04
C GLY A 422 -7.06 15.51 24.68
N THR A 423 -6.88 14.62 23.71
CA THR A 423 -6.55 15.00 22.33
C THR A 423 -7.63 14.50 21.38
N VAL A 424 -8.19 15.41 20.57
CA VAL A 424 -9.12 15.09 19.50
C VAL A 424 -8.44 15.28 18.16
N ARG A 425 -8.45 14.22 17.34
CA ARG A 425 -7.93 14.25 15.97
C ARG A 425 -9.10 14.23 15.00
N ALA A 426 -9.44 15.40 14.48
CA ALA A 426 -10.44 15.57 13.44
C ALA A 426 -9.84 15.23 12.07
N HIS A 427 -10.49 14.33 11.33
CA HIS A 427 -10.14 14.07 9.94
C HIS A 427 -11.25 14.63 9.05
N LEU A 428 -11.04 15.85 8.54
CA LEU A 428 -11.94 16.51 7.62
C LEU A 428 -11.77 15.91 6.22
N ARG A 429 -12.86 15.40 5.66
CA ARG A 429 -12.93 14.93 4.28
C ARG A 429 -13.38 16.07 3.39
N PRO A 430 -12.75 16.32 2.23
CA PRO A 430 -13.28 17.27 1.26
C PRO A 430 -14.75 16.93 0.97
N LYS A 431 -15.60 17.94 0.83
CA LYS A 431 -16.92 17.78 0.24
C LYS A 431 -16.70 17.39 -1.20
N THR A 432 -16.63 16.08 -1.42
CA THR A 432 -16.45 15.53 -2.75
C THR A 432 -17.64 15.92 -3.60
N THR A 433 -17.32 16.28 -4.82
CA THR A 433 -18.31 16.53 -5.85
C THR A 433 -18.35 15.38 -6.86
N ALA A 434 -17.47 14.39 -6.69
CA ALA A 434 -17.51 13.16 -7.45
C ALA A 434 -18.81 12.43 -7.16
N ILE A 435 -19.37 11.83 -8.19
CA ILE A 435 -20.55 10.99 -8.08
C ILE A 435 -20.01 9.56 -8.06
N GLU A 436 -20.04 8.93 -6.89
CA GLU A 436 -19.63 7.53 -6.75
C GLU A 436 -20.75 6.60 -7.23
N PRO A 437 -20.42 5.55 -8.00
CA PRO A 437 -21.43 4.62 -8.48
C PRO A 437 -22.01 3.78 -7.33
N GLU A 438 -23.28 3.39 -7.46
CA GLU A 438 -23.86 2.36 -6.59
C GLU A 438 -23.19 1.02 -6.88
N MET A 439 -22.65 0.37 -5.85
CA MET A 439 -21.87 -0.87 -5.97
C MET A 439 -22.63 -2.08 -5.44
N VAL A 440 -22.64 -3.17 -6.20
CA VAL A 440 -23.22 -4.47 -5.83
C VAL A 440 -22.10 -5.39 -5.36
N ARG A 441 -22.27 -6.02 -4.19
CA ARG A 441 -21.34 -7.04 -3.66
C ARG A 441 -21.58 -8.38 -4.37
N ILE A 442 -20.50 -9.01 -4.83
CA ILE A 442 -20.50 -10.30 -5.51
C ILE A 442 -19.50 -11.20 -4.79
N GLU A 443 -19.98 -12.29 -4.15
CA GLU A 443 -19.15 -13.17 -3.30
C GLU A 443 -17.99 -13.87 -4.03
N GLY A 444 -18.02 -13.89 -5.37
CA GLY A 444 -17.07 -14.64 -6.19
C GLY A 444 -17.41 -16.13 -6.24
N GLY A 445 -16.56 -16.91 -6.89
CA GLY A 445 -16.76 -18.34 -7.09
C GLY A 445 -16.28 -18.83 -8.45
N CYS A 446 -16.50 -20.12 -8.72
CA CYS A 446 -16.10 -20.73 -9.99
C CYS A 446 -17.31 -20.91 -10.92
N PHE A 447 -17.12 -20.66 -12.21
CA PHE A 447 -18.14 -20.81 -13.24
C PHE A 447 -17.55 -21.30 -14.56
N GLN A 448 -18.43 -21.66 -15.49
CA GLN A 448 -18.05 -21.98 -16.87
C GLN A 448 -18.07 -20.70 -17.71
N MET A 449 -16.89 -20.13 -17.93
CA MET A 449 -16.68 -18.95 -18.77
C MET A 449 -16.62 -19.33 -20.24
N GLY A 450 -17.16 -18.49 -21.13
CA GLY A 450 -17.34 -18.79 -22.55
C GLY A 450 -18.66 -19.52 -22.83
N SER A 451 -18.82 -20.05 -24.04
CA SER A 451 -20.07 -20.66 -24.51
C SER A 451 -19.87 -22.12 -24.94
N PRO A 452 -20.83 -23.02 -24.68
CA PRO A 452 -20.76 -24.39 -25.14
C PRO A 452 -20.83 -24.45 -26.67
N ALA A 453 -20.28 -25.51 -27.26
CA ALA A 453 -20.24 -25.67 -28.72
C ALA A 453 -21.64 -25.69 -29.37
N SER A 454 -22.69 -26.04 -28.60
CA SER A 454 -24.08 -26.06 -29.03
C SER A 454 -24.80 -24.71 -28.93
N GLU A 455 -24.20 -23.68 -28.31
CA GLU A 455 -24.86 -22.39 -28.13
C GLU A 455 -25.08 -21.68 -29.47
N LYS A 456 -26.34 -21.37 -29.78
CA LYS A 456 -26.73 -20.66 -31.01
C LYS A 456 -26.06 -19.29 -31.06
N GLY A 457 -25.36 -19.02 -32.16
CA GLY A 457 -24.75 -17.70 -32.40
C GLY A 457 -23.36 -17.50 -31.78
N ARG A 458 -22.80 -18.53 -31.12
CA ARG A 458 -21.42 -18.54 -30.60
C ARG A 458 -20.38 -18.11 -31.63
N TYR A 459 -19.30 -17.50 -31.15
CA TYR A 459 -18.07 -17.27 -31.91
C TYR A 459 -16.95 -18.22 -31.47
N GLY A 460 -15.97 -18.45 -32.35
CA GLY A 460 -14.89 -19.43 -32.11
C GLY A 460 -14.00 -19.10 -30.90
N ASN A 461 -13.87 -17.80 -30.57
CA ASN A 461 -13.06 -17.26 -29.47
C ASN A 461 -13.73 -17.39 -28.08
N GLU A 462 -14.90 -18.02 -28.00
CA GLU A 462 -15.69 -18.15 -26.78
C GLU A 462 -15.62 -19.58 -26.24
N ARG A 463 -14.43 -20.18 -26.22
CA ARG A 463 -14.26 -21.56 -25.72
C ARG A 463 -14.66 -21.67 -24.26
N GLN A 464 -15.59 -22.59 -23.97
CA GLN A 464 -16.00 -22.84 -22.60
C GLN A 464 -14.87 -23.46 -21.78
N HIS A 465 -14.64 -22.92 -20.58
CA HIS A 465 -13.66 -23.42 -19.61
C HIS A 465 -14.01 -22.95 -18.19
N ARG A 466 -13.48 -23.66 -17.19
CA ARG A 466 -13.73 -23.32 -15.79
C ARG A 466 -12.80 -22.21 -15.33
N VAL A 467 -13.37 -21.15 -14.77
CA VAL A 467 -12.66 -19.99 -14.19
C VAL A 467 -13.19 -19.75 -12.79
N CYS A 468 -12.33 -19.27 -11.89
CA CYS A 468 -12.72 -18.82 -10.56
C CYS A 468 -12.34 -17.35 -10.40
N VAL A 469 -13.27 -16.57 -9.86
CA VAL A 469 -13.06 -15.17 -9.50
C VAL A 469 -13.18 -15.02 -7.99
N GLU A 470 -12.36 -14.16 -7.40
CA GLU A 470 -12.52 -13.78 -6.01
C GLU A 470 -13.78 -12.93 -5.84
N GLY A 471 -14.17 -12.64 -4.60
CA GLY A 471 -15.30 -11.77 -4.37
C GLY A 471 -14.90 -10.30 -4.54
N PHE A 472 -15.78 -9.53 -5.17
CA PHE A 472 -15.53 -8.14 -5.56
C PHE A 472 -16.84 -7.36 -5.54
N ARG A 473 -16.75 -6.05 -5.78
CA ARG A 473 -17.90 -5.18 -6.01
C ARG A 473 -17.93 -4.74 -7.45
N LEU A 474 -19.11 -4.72 -8.06
CA LEU A 474 -19.30 -4.19 -9.41
C LEU A 474 -20.36 -3.08 -9.40
N ALA A 475 -20.11 -2.02 -10.15
CA ALA A 475 -21.06 -0.94 -10.34
C ALA A 475 -22.36 -1.49 -10.91
N LYS A 476 -23.47 -1.10 -10.29
CA LYS A 476 -24.82 -1.52 -10.63
C LYS A 476 -25.23 -1.15 -12.06
N TYR A 477 -24.64 -0.07 -12.56
CA TYR A 477 -24.88 0.56 -13.85
C TYR A 477 -23.55 0.87 -14.55
N GLU A 478 -23.60 1.08 -15.87
CA GLU A 478 -22.51 1.73 -16.60
C GLU A 478 -22.29 3.16 -16.09
N VAL A 479 -21.06 3.67 -16.24
CA VAL A 479 -20.76 5.06 -15.93
C VAL A 479 -21.62 5.97 -16.80
N THR A 480 -22.36 6.87 -16.16
CA THR A 480 -23.32 7.76 -16.77
C THR A 480 -22.67 9.01 -17.34
N VAL A 481 -23.38 9.69 -18.24
CA VAL A 481 -22.95 11.00 -18.77
C VAL A 481 -22.80 12.02 -17.64
N ALA A 482 -23.63 11.98 -16.59
CA ALA A 482 -23.50 12.88 -15.44
C ALA A 482 -22.20 12.68 -14.66
N GLU A 483 -21.87 11.42 -14.35
CA GLU A 483 -20.64 11.03 -13.67
C GLU A 483 -19.41 11.42 -14.50
N PHE A 484 -19.39 11.05 -15.78
CA PHE A 484 -18.27 11.39 -16.67
C PHE A 484 -18.14 12.89 -16.90
N ARG A 485 -19.26 13.63 -16.99
CA ARG A 485 -19.25 15.09 -17.09
C ARG A 485 -18.67 15.74 -15.85
N ARG A 486 -18.91 15.17 -14.67
CA ARG A 486 -18.32 15.68 -13.42
C ARG A 486 -16.81 15.59 -13.48
N PHE A 487 -16.28 14.43 -13.86
CA PHE A 487 -14.86 14.24 -14.13
C PHE A 487 -14.33 15.28 -15.10
N ALA A 488 -14.88 15.34 -16.31
CA ALA A 488 -14.39 16.22 -17.36
C ALA A 488 -14.39 17.70 -16.95
N ARG A 489 -15.39 18.15 -16.19
CA ARG A 489 -15.45 19.52 -15.66
C ARG A 489 -14.47 19.77 -14.51
N ALA A 490 -14.27 18.80 -13.63
CA ALA A 490 -13.39 18.93 -12.48
C ALA A 490 -11.91 19.00 -12.88
N THR A 491 -11.55 18.37 -13.99
CA THR A 491 -10.15 18.25 -14.44
C THR A 491 -9.85 18.97 -15.76
N ASP A 492 -10.85 19.64 -16.36
CA ASP A 492 -10.79 20.17 -17.72
C ASP A 492 -10.35 19.12 -18.76
N TYR A 493 -10.76 17.86 -18.54
CA TYR A 493 -10.30 16.73 -19.34
C TYR A 493 -10.92 16.75 -20.73
N ARG A 494 -10.08 16.53 -21.73
CA ARG A 494 -10.47 16.28 -23.11
C ARG A 494 -10.17 14.83 -23.46
N THR A 495 -11.20 14.14 -23.93
CA THR A 495 -11.08 12.74 -24.35
C THR A 495 -10.21 12.60 -25.59
N GLU A 496 -9.64 11.41 -25.81
CA GLU A 496 -8.89 11.14 -27.05
C GLU A 496 -9.75 11.37 -28.32
N ALA A 497 -11.06 11.14 -28.23
CA ALA A 497 -12.01 11.47 -29.29
C ALA A 497 -12.02 12.98 -29.59
N GLU A 498 -12.02 13.83 -28.56
CA GLU A 498 -11.94 15.29 -28.67
C GLU A 498 -10.55 15.79 -29.12
N GLU A 499 -9.50 15.00 -28.93
CA GLU A 499 -8.11 15.29 -29.32
C GLU A 499 -7.76 14.80 -30.74
N GLY A 500 -8.79 14.60 -31.58
CA GLY A 500 -8.60 14.29 -33.01
C GLY A 500 -8.55 12.80 -33.34
N LYS A 501 -8.74 11.91 -32.36
CA LYS A 501 -9.00 10.49 -32.65
C LYS A 501 -10.45 10.23 -33.06
N GLY A 502 -11.38 11.15 -32.76
CA GLY A 502 -12.79 11.06 -33.12
C GLY A 502 -13.51 9.86 -32.50
N CYS A 503 -14.77 9.68 -32.87
CA CYS A 503 -15.57 8.53 -32.46
C CYS A 503 -16.11 7.77 -33.67
N HIS A 504 -16.09 6.44 -33.61
CA HIS A 504 -16.61 5.58 -34.66
C HIS A 504 -18.13 5.44 -34.52
N ILE A 505 -18.82 5.73 -35.62
CA ILE A 505 -20.27 5.62 -35.75
C ILE A 505 -20.60 4.72 -36.94
N TYR A 506 -21.71 4.00 -36.87
CA TYR A 506 -22.23 3.28 -38.04
C TYR A 506 -23.16 4.21 -38.81
N ALA A 507 -22.78 4.53 -40.05
CA ALA A 507 -23.55 5.40 -40.93
C ALA A 507 -23.28 5.03 -42.39
N GLY A 508 -24.32 4.99 -43.22
CA GLY A 508 -24.17 4.67 -44.64
C GLY A 508 -23.69 3.23 -44.92
N GLY A 509 -23.99 2.29 -44.02
CA GLY A 509 -23.64 0.87 -44.19
C GLY A 509 -22.25 0.46 -43.68
N SER A 510 -21.46 1.39 -43.11
CA SER A 510 -20.12 1.09 -42.60
C SER A 510 -19.78 1.83 -41.31
N TRP A 511 -18.83 1.29 -40.54
CA TRP A 511 -18.23 1.94 -39.39
C TRP A 511 -17.24 3.00 -39.86
N ASN A 512 -17.49 4.25 -39.50
CA ASN A 512 -16.66 5.38 -39.89
C ASN A 512 -16.29 6.22 -38.67
N ARG A 513 -15.02 6.58 -38.57
CA ARG A 513 -14.54 7.56 -37.62
C ARG A 513 -15.06 8.95 -38.00
N LYS A 514 -15.65 9.66 -37.06
CA LYS A 514 -16.07 11.05 -37.23
C LYS A 514 -15.35 11.92 -36.22
N ASP A 515 -14.60 12.88 -36.72
CA ASP A 515 -13.79 13.77 -35.89
C ASP A 515 -14.64 14.69 -34.99
N TRP A 516 -15.88 14.97 -35.40
CA TRP A 516 -16.82 15.75 -34.61
C TRP A 516 -17.50 14.96 -33.49
N ALA A 517 -17.52 13.62 -33.58
CA ALA A 517 -18.25 12.78 -32.64
C ALA A 517 -17.38 12.48 -31.41
N ASN A 518 -17.95 12.64 -30.22
CA ASN A 518 -17.30 12.44 -28.93
C ASN A 518 -18.36 12.25 -27.83
N TRP A 519 -17.95 12.06 -26.57
CA TRP A 519 -18.88 11.80 -25.47
C TRP A 519 -19.95 12.90 -25.22
N LYS A 520 -19.71 14.16 -25.63
CA LYS A 520 -20.70 15.25 -25.55
C LYS A 520 -21.71 15.19 -26.69
N LYS A 521 -21.31 14.68 -27.85
CA LYS A 521 -22.15 14.48 -29.04
C LYS A 521 -21.80 13.14 -29.73
N PRO A 522 -22.25 12.01 -29.17
CA PRO A 522 -21.77 10.69 -29.57
C PRO A 522 -22.23 10.23 -30.95
N GLY A 523 -23.30 10.80 -31.49
CA GLY A 523 -23.74 10.55 -32.86
C GLY A 523 -24.90 11.47 -33.26
N GLU A 524 -25.28 11.45 -34.54
CA GLU A 524 -26.40 12.25 -35.03
C GLU A 524 -27.74 11.72 -34.49
N GLY A 525 -28.53 12.62 -33.92
CA GLY A 525 -29.86 12.29 -33.36
C GLY A 525 -29.82 11.31 -32.19
N GLN A 526 -28.66 11.09 -31.57
CA GLN A 526 -28.46 10.18 -30.46
C GLN A 526 -28.73 10.86 -29.10
N SER A 527 -29.28 10.12 -28.14
CA SER A 527 -29.51 10.64 -26.79
C SER A 527 -28.19 10.85 -26.03
N ASN A 528 -28.14 11.86 -25.15
CA ASN A 528 -26.98 12.15 -24.29
C ASN A 528 -27.40 12.82 -22.95
N ARG A 529 -28.46 12.27 -22.33
CA ARG A 529 -29.00 12.73 -21.05
C ARG A 529 -28.13 12.25 -19.89
N ASP A 530 -28.33 12.85 -18.73
CA ASP A 530 -27.53 12.61 -17.53
C ASP A 530 -27.48 11.15 -17.08
N ARG A 531 -28.58 10.40 -17.23
CA ARG A 531 -28.66 8.97 -16.91
C ARG A 531 -28.34 8.04 -18.07
N ASP A 532 -28.09 8.56 -19.28
CA ASP A 532 -27.63 7.71 -20.37
C ASP A 532 -26.17 7.28 -20.08
N PRO A 533 -25.72 6.12 -20.58
CA PRO A 533 -24.32 5.70 -20.42
C PRO A 533 -23.37 6.63 -21.18
N ALA A 534 -22.25 6.98 -20.53
CA ALA A 534 -21.14 7.65 -21.17
C ALA A 534 -20.53 6.74 -22.24
N ARG A 535 -20.28 7.30 -23.42
CA ARG A 535 -19.78 6.57 -24.58
C ARG A 535 -18.98 7.47 -25.49
N CYS A 536 -18.43 6.93 -26.58
CA CYS A 536 -17.36 7.61 -27.32
C CYS A 536 -16.18 7.95 -26.40
N VAL A 537 -15.86 7.02 -25.51
CA VAL A 537 -14.73 7.07 -24.57
C VAL A 537 -13.82 5.88 -24.84
N SER A 538 -12.51 6.13 -24.89
CA SER A 538 -11.51 5.09 -25.07
C SER A 538 -11.20 4.38 -23.74
N TRP A 539 -10.42 3.30 -23.82
CA TRP A 539 -9.92 2.64 -22.61
C TRP A 539 -9.01 3.58 -21.80
N ASN A 540 -8.24 4.43 -22.48
CA ASN A 540 -7.38 5.43 -21.83
C ASN A 540 -8.20 6.52 -21.13
N ASP A 541 -9.33 6.94 -21.73
CA ASP A 541 -10.27 7.89 -21.10
C ASP A 541 -10.89 7.29 -19.83
N ALA A 542 -11.26 6.01 -19.87
CA ALA A 542 -11.79 5.28 -18.72
C ALA A 542 -10.78 5.18 -17.57
N LEU A 543 -9.49 4.95 -17.86
CA LEU A 543 -8.43 4.98 -16.85
C LEU A 543 -8.22 6.38 -16.26
N ALA A 544 -8.27 7.44 -17.07
CA ALA A 544 -8.13 8.80 -16.57
C ALA A 544 -9.29 9.18 -15.63
N TYR A 545 -10.52 8.73 -15.95
CA TYR A 545 -11.68 8.85 -15.07
C TYR A 545 -11.47 8.13 -13.73
N LEU A 546 -10.95 6.88 -13.77
CA LEU A 546 -10.65 6.09 -12.57
C LEU A 546 -9.58 6.74 -11.69
N ASP A 547 -8.48 7.22 -12.28
CA ASP A 547 -7.40 7.89 -11.57
C ASP A 547 -7.93 9.14 -10.83
N TRP A 548 -8.79 9.92 -11.48
CA TRP A 548 -9.45 11.06 -10.85
C TRP A 548 -10.40 10.63 -9.74
N LEU A 549 -11.30 9.68 -10.00
CA LEU A 549 -12.31 9.26 -9.04
C LEU A 549 -11.67 8.71 -7.76
N ASN A 550 -10.63 7.89 -7.89
CA ASN A 550 -9.89 7.33 -6.77
C ASN A 550 -9.18 8.42 -5.97
N ARG A 551 -8.61 9.43 -6.63
CA ARG A 551 -7.99 10.57 -5.94
C ARG A 551 -9.01 11.41 -5.17
N GLU A 552 -10.19 11.64 -5.73
CA GLU A 552 -11.24 12.46 -5.10
C GLU A 552 -11.91 11.75 -3.91
N THR A 553 -12.03 10.43 -3.98
CA THR A 553 -12.83 9.64 -3.02
C THR A 553 -11.95 8.88 -2.02
N GLY A 554 -10.68 8.66 -2.34
CA GLY A 554 -9.80 7.74 -1.61
C GLY A 554 -10.18 6.27 -1.79
N ALA A 555 -11.07 5.95 -2.73
CA ALA A 555 -11.44 4.58 -3.06
C ALA A 555 -10.46 3.95 -4.08
N ASP A 556 -10.63 2.65 -4.30
CA ASP A 556 -9.81 1.79 -5.16
C ASP A 556 -10.63 1.24 -6.35
N TYR A 557 -11.36 2.11 -7.05
CA TYR A 557 -12.08 1.72 -8.25
C TYR A 557 -11.12 1.29 -9.38
N ARG A 558 -11.54 0.29 -10.15
CA ARG A 558 -10.86 -0.21 -11.35
C ARG A 558 -11.86 -0.61 -12.43
N LEU A 559 -11.38 -0.96 -13.62
CA LEU A 559 -12.20 -1.73 -14.56
C LEU A 559 -12.27 -3.20 -14.11
N PRO A 560 -13.38 -3.91 -14.35
CA PRO A 560 -13.44 -5.35 -14.10
C PRO A 560 -12.47 -6.09 -15.02
N THR A 561 -12.00 -7.25 -14.57
CA THR A 561 -11.40 -8.25 -15.47
C THR A 561 -12.48 -8.83 -16.38
N GLU A 562 -12.06 -9.45 -17.48
CA GLU A 562 -12.99 -10.13 -18.37
C GLU A 562 -13.78 -11.25 -17.65
N ALA A 563 -13.08 -12.03 -16.81
CA ALA A 563 -13.68 -13.11 -16.04
C ALA A 563 -14.70 -12.61 -15.02
N GLU A 564 -14.39 -11.54 -14.29
CA GLU A 564 -15.32 -10.91 -13.34
C GLU A 564 -16.56 -10.38 -14.03
N TRP A 565 -16.38 -9.72 -15.18
CA TRP A 565 -17.50 -9.20 -15.95
C TRP A 565 -18.46 -10.33 -16.38
N GLU A 566 -17.94 -11.43 -16.95
CA GLU A 566 -18.81 -12.53 -17.40
C GLU A 566 -19.45 -13.28 -16.21
N PHE A 567 -18.71 -13.48 -15.12
CA PHE A 567 -19.25 -14.06 -13.89
C PHE A 567 -20.42 -13.24 -13.36
N ALA A 568 -20.24 -11.91 -13.30
CA ALA A 568 -21.25 -10.97 -12.87
C ALA A 568 -22.45 -10.93 -13.82
N ALA A 569 -22.22 -10.93 -15.14
CA ALA A 569 -23.28 -10.91 -16.15
C ALA A 569 -24.17 -12.15 -16.05
N ARG A 570 -23.56 -13.32 -15.88
CA ARG A 570 -24.25 -14.61 -15.77
C ARG A 570 -25.06 -14.75 -14.49
N ALA A 571 -24.61 -14.17 -13.38
CA ALA A 571 -25.28 -14.24 -12.08
C ALA A 571 -25.76 -15.65 -11.70
N GLY A 572 -24.90 -16.65 -11.93
CA GLY A 572 -25.18 -18.07 -11.66
C GLY A 572 -25.81 -18.87 -12.82
N THR A 573 -26.24 -18.22 -13.91
CA THR A 573 -26.78 -18.91 -15.08
C THR A 573 -25.70 -19.48 -16.00
N THR A 574 -26.04 -20.55 -16.71
CA THR A 574 -25.17 -21.18 -17.74
C THR A 574 -25.76 -21.05 -19.14
N THR A 575 -26.82 -20.27 -19.29
CA THR A 575 -27.60 -20.10 -20.50
C THR A 575 -26.96 -19.07 -21.44
N ARG A 576 -27.50 -18.99 -22.66
CA ARG A 576 -27.07 -18.05 -23.71
C ARG A 576 -27.18 -16.58 -23.27
N TYR A 577 -28.27 -16.23 -22.60
CA TYR A 577 -28.50 -14.94 -21.96
C TYR A 577 -28.62 -15.13 -20.45
N TYR A 578 -28.46 -14.06 -19.67
CA TYR A 578 -28.60 -14.16 -18.21
C TYR A 578 -30.05 -14.42 -17.76
N TRP A 579 -31.03 -14.32 -18.66
CA TRP A 579 -32.44 -14.63 -18.40
C TRP A 579 -32.91 -15.97 -18.98
N GLY A 580 -32.05 -16.68 -19.72
CA GLY A 580 -32.40 -17.95 -20.38
C GLY A 580 -31.82 -18.08 -21.79
N ASP A 581 -32.34 -19.03 -22.56
CA ASP A 581 -31.92 -19.29 -23.95
C ASP A 581 -32.81 -18.62 -25.01
N GLY A 582 -33.99 -18.15 -24.59
CA GLY A 582 -35.03 -17.57 -25.42
C GLY A 582 -34.79 -16.09 -25.76
N GLU A 583 -35.27 -15.69 -26.95
CA GLU A 583 -35.21 -14.32 -27.46
C GLU A 583 -36.54 -13.55 -27.22
N GLU A 584 -37.60 -14.25 -26.79
CA GLU A 584 -38.97 -13.74 -26.63
C GLU A 584 -39.07 -12.57 -25.64
N ASP A 585 -38.35 -12.65 -24.53
CA ASP A 585 -38.37 -11.63 -23.48
C ASP A 585 -37.15 -10.69 -23.56
N ALA A 586 -36.37 -10.73 -24.63
CA ALA A 586 -35.11 -9.99 -24.70
C ALA A 586 -35.27 -8.48 -24.40
N CYS A 587 -36.31 -7.82 -24.94
CA CYS A 587 -36.58 -6.40 -24.70
C CYS A 587 -37.04 -6.08 -23.26
N VAL A 588 -37.30 -7.08 -22.40
CA VAL A 588 -37.55 -6.90 -20.96
C VAL A 588 -36.23 -6.78 -20.19
N TYR A 589 -35.17 -7.39 -20.73
CA TYR A 589 -33.89 -7.58 -20.05
C TYR A 589 -32.73 -6.78 -20.67
N ALA A 590 -32.85 -6.37 -21.94
CA ALA A 590 -31.77 -5.77 -22.69
C ALA A 590 -32.25 -4.72 -23.70
N ASN A 591 -31.41 -3.71 -23.93
CA ASN A 591 -31.51 -2.78 -25.06
C ASN A 591 -30.68 -3.30 -26.23
N GLY A 592 -31.31 -3.74 -27.30
CA GLY A 592 -30.64 -4.25 -28.49
C GLY A 592 -31.33 -3.76 -29.76
N TYR A 593 -30.79 -4.12 -30.93
CA TYR A 593 -31.42 -3.69 -32.18
C TYR A 593 -32.74 -4.42 -32.37
N ASP A 594 -33.83 -3.65 -32.36
CA ASP A 594 -35.19 -4.15 -32.27
C ASP A 594 -36.13 -3.38 -33.23
N ALA A 595 -37.45 -3.46 -33.02
CA ALA A 595 -38.41 -2.70 -33.82
C ALA A 595 -38.29 -1.16 -33.66
N ALA A 596 -37.87 -0.63 -32.50
CA ALA A 596 -37.65 0.81 -32.32
C ALA A 596 -36.40 1.28 -33.09
N GLY A 597 -35.29 0.57 -32.94
CA GLY A 597 -34.05 0.83 -33.67
C GLY A 597 -34.25 0.74 -35.18
N LYS A 598 -34.99 -0.28 -35.64
CA LYS A 598 -35.29 -0.49 -37.07
C LYS A 598 -36.05 0.66 -37.70
N ARG A 599 -37.07 1.21 -37.01
CA ARG A 599 -37.82 2.37 -37.49
C ARG A 599 -36.96 3.62 -37.68
N LYS A 600 -35.89 3.77 -36.88
CA LYS A 600 -35.04 4.97 -36.91
C LYS A 600 -33.84 4.85 -37.84
N TYR A 601 -33.20 3.69 -37.89
CA TYR A 601 -31.87 3.56 -38.50
C TYR A 601 -31.81 2.61 -39.71
N ASP A 602 -32.84 1.80 -39.95
CA ASP A 602 -32.94 0.84 -41.08
C ASP A 602 -31.66 0.03 -41.37
N PHE A 603 -30.96 -0.38 -40.31
CA PHE A 603 -29.83 -1.27 -40.43
C PHE A 603 -30.24 -2.62 -41.02
N GLN A 604 -29.39 -3.19 -41.88
CA GLN A 604 -29.70 -4.41 -42.63
C GLN A 604 -29.44 -5.72 -41.86
N TRP A 605 -29.20 -5.65 -40.55
CA TRP A 605 -29.00 -6.82 -39.69
C TRP A 605 -30.28 -7.25 -38.97
N THR A 606 -30.29 -8.49 -38.48
CA THR A 606 -31.46 -9.08 -37.81
C THR A 606 -31.82 -8.33 -36.53
N ALA A 607 -33.04 -7.79 -36.48
CA ALA A 607 -33.61 -7.17 -35.30
C ALA A 607 -34.25 -8.22 -34.37
N LEU A 608 -34.25 -7.94 -33.07
CA LEU A 608 -35.07 -8.62 -32.09
C LEU A 608 -36.55 -8.47 -32.47
N SER A 609 -37.32 -9.54 -32.26
CA SER A 609 -38.76 -9.57 -32.55
C SER A 609 -39.59 -8.95 -31.43
N CYS A 610 -39.13 -7.83 -30.88
CA CYS A 610 -39.78 -7.10 -29.78
C CYS A 610 -39.56 -5.58 -29.92
N ASN A 611 -40.08 -4.81 -28.96
CA ASN A 611 -39.86 -3.37 -28.88
C ASN A 611 -39.49 -2.99 -27.44
N ASP A 612 -38.27 -2.48 -27.25
CA ASP A 612 -37.76 -1.98 -25.97
C ASP A 612 -38.11 -0.50 -25.71
N GLY A 613 -38.62 0.21 -26.73
CA GLY A 613 -38.99 1.61 -26.67
C GLY A 613 -37.83 2.59 -26.91
N TYR A 614 -36.60 2.11 -27.07
CA TYR A 614 -35.40 2.92 -27.20
C TYR A 614 -34.71 2.66 -28.55
N PRO A 615 -34.82 3.57 -29.53
CA PRO A 615 -34.15 3.36 -30.81
C PRO A 615 -32.61 3.47 -30.72
N ASN A 616 -32.07 3.96 -29.60
CA ASN A 616 -30.64 4.07 -29.28
C ASN A 616 -30.41 3.80 -27.79
N VAL A 617 -29.32 4.26 -27.18
CA VAL A 617 -29.06 4.06 -25.74
C VAL A 617 -30.28 4.39 -24.87
N ALA A 618 -30.46 3.60 -23.82
CA ALA A 618 -31.46 3.82 -22.79
C ALA A 618 -30.79 4.41 -21.54
N PRO A 619 -31.53 5.12 -20.67
CA PRO A 619 -31.02 5.45 -19.35
C PRO A 619 -30.61 4.17 -18.61
N VAL A 620 -29.49 4.20 -17.90
CA VAL A 620 -29.03 3.04 -17.13
C VAL A 620 -30.08 2.60 -16.12
N GLY A 621 -30.31 1.30 -16.04
CA GLY A 621 -31.32 0.69 -15.19
C GLY A 621 -32.73 0.62 -15.76
N SER A 622 -32.90 0.78 -17.08
CA SER A 622 -34.24 0.76 -17.71
C SER A 622 -34.83 -0.65 -17.86
N PHE A 623 -33.99 -1.69 -17.81
CA PHE A 623 -34.38 -3.09 -18.00
C PHE A 623 -34.32 -3.87 -16.70
N ARG A 624 -34.80 -5.12 -16.70
CA ARG A 624 -34.69 -5.97 -15.50
C ARG A 624 -33.23 -6.27 -15.17
N ALA A 625 -32.91 -6.24 -13.88
CA ALA A 625 -31.60 -6.67 -13.41
C ALA A 625 -31.42 -8.19 -13.50
N ASN A 626 -30.17 -8.65 -13.53
CA ASN A 626 -29.84 -10.06 -13.39
C ASN A 626 -29.93 -10.53 -11.91
N GLY A 627 -29.58 -11.80 -11.66
CA GLY A 627 -29.66 -12.43 -10.32
C GLY A 627 -28.83 -11.76 -9.22
N TYR A 628 -27.86 -10.90 -9.56
CA TYR A 628 -27.09 -10.11 -8.60
C TYR A 628 -27.62 -8.68 -8.42
N GLY A 629 -28.64 -8.26 -9.16
CA GLY A 629 -29.13 -6.89 -9.11
C GLY A 629 -28.34 -5.92 -10.00
N LEU A 630 -27.54 -6.44 -10.95
CA LEU A 630 -26.83 -5.66 -11.95
C LEU A 630 -27.73 -5.41 -13.16
N PHE A 631 -27.65 -4.20 -13.72
CA PHE A 631 -28.43 -3.78 -14.86
C PHE A 631 -27.57 -3.68 -16.12
N ASP A 632 -28.23 -3.80 -17.26
CA ASP A 632 -27.64 -3.54 -18.59
C ASP A 632 -26.40 -4.43 -18.88
N MET A 633 -26.29 -5.60 -18.24
CA MET A 633 -25.22 -6.58 -18.50
C MET A 633 -25.36 -7.27 -19.87
N SER A 634 -26.36 -6.89 -20.67
CA SER A 634 -26.56 -7.32 -22.05
C SER A 634 -27.22 -6.18 -22.81
N GLY A 635 -26.57 -5.68 -23.85
CA GLY A 635 -27.05 -4.54 -24.65
C GLY A 635 -26.71 -3.18 -24.04
N ASN A 636 -27.45 -2.15 -24.48
CA ASN A 636 -27.23 -0.73 -24.18
C ASN A 636 -25.88 -0.21 -24.71
N VAL A 637 -24.77 -0.44 -24.00
CA VAL A 637 -23.41 -0.15 -24.49
C VAL A 637 -22.46 -1.28 -24.16
N TRP A 638 -21.53 -1.52 -25.08
CA TRP A 638 -20.36 -2.32 -24.81
C TRP A 638 -19.53 -1.71 -23.68
N GLU A 639 -18.76 -2.53 -22.98
CA GLU A 639 -18.03 -2.11 -21.80
C GLU A 639 -16.58 -2.55 -21.82
N TRP A 640 -15.70 -1.58 -21.60
CA TRP A 640 -14.28 -1.84 -21.39
C TRP A 640 -14.02 -2.68 -20.14
N THR A 641 -13.12 -3.65 -20.29
CA THR A 641 -12.50 -4.39 -19.18
C THR A 641 -11.00 -4.06 -19.11
N CYS A 642 -10.34 -4.46 -18.02
CA CYS A 642 -8.89 -4.27 -17.88
C CYS A 642 -8.06 -5.40 -18.54
N SER A 643 -8.68 -6.48 -19.01
CA SER A 643 -7.97 -7.66 -19.50
C SER A 643 -7.46 -7.51 -20.93
N LEU A 644 -6.30 -8.11 -21.20
CA LEU A 644 -5.73 -8.20 -22.55
C LEU A 644 -6.57 -9.17 -23.39
N TYR A 645 -6.95 -8.77 -24.60
CA TYR A 645 -7.69 -9.66 -25.50
C TYR A 645 -6.76 -10.70 -26.12
N LYS A 646 -7.10 -11.97 -25.89
CA LYS A 646 -6.51 -13.14 -26.53
C LYS A 646 -7.61 -13.95 -27.22
N LEU A 647 -7.30 -14.48 -28.41
CA LEU A 647 -8.24 -15.27 -29.20
C LEU A 647 -8.68 -16.52 -28.41
N ASP A 648 -7.71 -17.24 -27.86
CA ASP A 648 -7.91 -18.33 -26.93
C ASP A 648 -7.70 -17.85 -25.49
N TYR A 649 -8.43 -18.43 -24.56
CA TYR A 649 -8.24 -18.17 -23.13
C TYR A 649 -6.95 -18.84 -22.66
N ASP A 650 -6.05 -18.05 -22.08
CA ASP A 650 -4.72 -18.45 -21.60
C ASP A 650 -4.48 -18.07 -20.13
N GLY A 651 -5.50 -17.54 -19.44
CA GLY A 651 -5.40 -17.01 -18.10
C GLY A 651 -5.43 -15.48 -18.04
N SER A 652 -5.15 -14.78 -19.14
CA SER A 652 -5.17 -13.31 -19.20
C SER A 652 -6.53 -12.70 -18.89
N GLU A 653 -7.61 -13.46 -19.07
CA GLU A 653 -8.98 -13.05 -18.75
C GLU A 653 -9.22 -12.77 -17.26
N LYS A 654 -8.32 -13.25 -16.38
CA LYS A 654 -8.39 -13.07 -14.91
C LYS A 654 -7.53 -11.92 -14.39
N HIS A 655 -6.79 -11.24 -15.27
CA HIS A 655 -5.79 -10.26 -14.86
C HIS A 655 -6.02 -8.92 -15.56
N CYS A 656 -5.84 -7.84 -14.80
CA CYS A 656 -5.71 -6.51 -15.37
C CYS A 656 -4.30 -6.31 -15.91
N VAL A 657 -4.20 -5.60 -17.03
CA VAL A 657 -2.91 -5.12 -17.54
C VAL A 657 -2.81 -3.62 -17.39
N SER A 658 -1.62 -3.14 -17.03
CA SER A 658 -1.34 -1.73 -16.84
C SER A 658 -1.43 -0.93 -18.14
N LYS A 659 -1.57 0.39 -18.01
CA LYS A 659 -1.44 1.33 -19.13
C LYS A 659 -0.06 1.18 -19.78
N GLY A 660 -0.02 1.22 -21.11
CA GLY A 660 1.22 1.07 -21.89
C GLY A 660 1.58 -0.37 -22.28
N VAL A 661 0.88 -1.38 -21.77
CA VAL A 661 1.02 -2.76 -22.29
C VAL A 661 0.36 -2.85 -23.67
N ASP A 662 1.11 -3.27 -24.68
CA ASP A 662 0.61 -3.39 -26.05
C ASP A 662 -0.53 -4.40 -26.19
N GLY A 663 -1.36 -4.17 -27.20
CA GLY A 663 -2.45 -5.06 -27.60
C GLY A 663 -3.84 -4.60 -27.18
N LYS A 664 -4.84 -5.29 -27.72
CA LYS A 664 -6.25 -4.96 -27.57
C LYS A 664 -6.75 -5.27 -26.16
N ARG A 665 -7.74 -4.51 -25.69
CA ARG A 665 -8.45 -4.82 -24.44
C ARG A 665 -9.77 -5.47 -24.75
N VAL A 666 -10.20 -6.35 -23.84
CA VAL A 666 -11.47 -7.04 -24.00
C VAL A 666 -12.61 -6.08 -23.73
N VAL A 667 -13.65 -6.21 -24.56
CA VAL A 667 -14.90 -5.49 -24.43
C VAL A 667 -16.04 -6.51 -24.36
N ARG A 668 -17.00 -6.26 -23.45
CA ARG A 668 -18.14 -7.15 -23.14
C ARG A 668 -19.48 -6.40 -23.18
N GLY A 669 -20.60 -7.09 -22.97
CA GLY A 669 -21.94 -6.46 -22.79
C GLY A 669 -22.75 -6.30 -24.06
N ASP A 670 -22.12 -5.86 -25.15
CA ASP A 670 -22.78 -5.50 -26.40
C ASP A 670 -23.63 -4.21 -26.34
N GLY A 671 -24.24 -3.74 -27.43
CA GLY A 671 -24.89 -2.41 -27.46
C GLY A 671 -26.30 -2.37 -28.06
N TRP A 672 -26.94 -1.21 -27.95
CA TRP A 672 -28.28 -0.90 -28.51
C TRP A 672 -28.42 -1.17 -30.02
N ILE A 673 -27.30 -1.21 -30.74
CA ILE A 673 -27.23 -1.46 -32.18
C ILE A 673 -27.17 -2.95 -32.53
N SER A 674 -27.18 -3.83 -31.52
CA SER A 674 -26.70 -5.18 -31.72
C SER A 674 -27.79 -6.23 -31.86
N THR A 675 -27.44 -7.26 -32.62
CA THR A 675 -28.36 -8.34 -32.99
C THR A 675 -28.55 -9.33 -31.83
N PRO A 676 -29.57 -10.22 -31.90
CA PRO A 676 -29.76 -11.28 -30.92
C PRO A 676 -28.55 -12.21 -30.77
N ARG A 677 -27.69 -12.29 -31.80
CA ARG A 677 -26.45 -13.06 -31.76
C ARG A 677 -25.42 -12.47 -30.81
N ASN A 678 -25.39 -11.16 -30.65
CA ASN A 678 -24.29 -10.48 -29.99
C ASN A 678 -24.63 -10.12 -28.53
N ILE A 679 -25.91 -9.97 -28.14
CA ILE A 679 -26.30 -9.64 -26.75
C ILE A 679 -26.21 -10.82 -25.77
N ARG A 680 -25.38 -11.83 -26.06
CA ARG A 680 -25.19 -13.06 -25.24
C ARG A 680 -24.23 -12.80 -24.10
N SER A 681 -24.34 -13.55 -23.00
CA SER A 681 -23.43 -13.40 -21.85
C SER A 681 -21.96 -13.70 -22.19
N ALA A 682 -21.71 -14.63 -23.11
CA ALA A 682 -20.36 -15.04 -23.52
C ALA A 682 -19.72 -14.14 -24.58
N ILE A 683 -20.44 -13.13 -25.10
CA ILE A 683 -19.94 -12.31 -26.20
C ILE A 683 -18.65 -11.59 -25.78
N ARG A 684 -17.66 -11.55 -26.68
CA ARG A 684 -16.41 -10.83 -26.46
C ARG A 684 -15.79 -10.34 -27.75
N ILE A 685 -15.20 -9.15 -27.70
CA ILE A 685 -14.36 -8.60 -28.77
C ILE A 685 -13.11 -7.95 -28.19
N GLY A 686 -12.10 -7.75 -29.02
CA GLY A 686 -10.91 -6.97 -28.68
C GLY A 686 -10.89 -5.65 -29.44
N ASN A 687 -10.70 -4.54 -28.73
CA ASN A 687 -10.51 -3.22 -29.32
C ASN A 687 -9.20 -2.58 -28.87
N ASP A 688 -8.63 -1.74 -29.73
CA ASP A 688 -7.41 -0.98 -29.41
C ASP A 688 -7.71 0.05 -28.31
N THR A 689 -6.75 0.30 -27.41
CA THR A 689 -6.98 1.10 -26.21
C THR A 689 -7.36 2.56 -26.48
N ASN A 690 -7.07 3.05 -27.69
CA ASN A 690 -7.25 4.43 -28.10
C ASN A 690 -8.46 4.67 -29.01
N VAL A 691 -9.29 3.65 -29.25
CA VAL A 691 -10.49 3.78 -30.08
C VAL A 691 -11.72 4.07 -29.24
N ALA A 692 -12.63 4.87 -29.81
CA ALA A 692 -13.92 5.19 -29.22
C ALA A 692 -15.04 4.81 -30.21
N TYR A 693 -16.14 4.26 -29.69
CA TYR A 693 -17.37 3.97 -30.44
C TYR A 693 -18.58 4.56 -29.74
N TYR A 694 -19.60 4.95 -30.50
CA TYR A 694 -20.84 5.56 -29.97
C TYR A 694 -21.78 4.60 -29.23
N HIS A 695 -21.31 3.37 -29.01
CA HIS A 695 -21.99 2.27 -28.35
C HIS A 695 -21.04 1.59 -27.37
N LEU A 696 -19.91 2.22 -27.02
CA LEU A 696 -18.87 1.70 -26.14
C LEU A 696 -18.65 2.68 -24.98
N GLY A 697 -18.92 2.19 -23.77
CA GLY A 697 -18.70 2.81 -22.48
C GLY A 697 -17.92 1.87 -21.55
N PHE A 698 -18.21 1.94 -20.24
CA PHE A 698 -17.57 1.11 -19.22
C PHE A 698 -18.33 1.17 -17.89
N ARG A 699 -18.06 0.21 -17.00
CA ARG A 699 -18.51 0.20 -15.60
C ARG A 699 -17.36 -0.11 -14.66
N LEU A 700 -17.52 0.21 -13.38
CA LEU A 700 -16.43 0.11 -12.40
C LEU A 700 -16.53 -1.17 -11.57
N ALA A 701 -15.39 -1.70 -11.16
CA ALA A 701 -15.23 -2.72 -10.15
C ALA A 701 -14.40 -2.18 -8.98
N ARG A 702 -14.45 -2.87 -7.84
CA ARG A 702 -13.67 -2.55 -6.64
C ARG A 702 -13.46 -3.83 -5.82
N GLU A 703 -12.37 -3.92 -5.07
CA GLU A 703 -12.20 -4.98 -4.08
C GLU A 703 -13.13 -4.79 -2.86
N PHE A 704 -13.12 -5.74 -1.94
CA PHE A 704 -14.02 -5.74 -0.79
C PHE A 704 -13.71 -4.75 0.32
#